data_AF-A0A9W4QY94-F1
#
_entry.id   AF-A0A9W4QY94-F1
#
_cell.length_a   1.000
_cell.length_b   1.000
_cell.length_c   1.000
_cell.angle_alpha   90.00
_cell.angle_beta   90.00
_cell.angle_gamma   90.00
#
_symmetry.space_group_name_H-M   'P 1'
#
loop_
_entity.id
_entity.type
_entity.pdbx_description
1 polymer ?
#
loop_
_entity_poly.entity_id
_entity_poly.type
_entity_poly.pdbx_seq_one_letter_code
_entity_poly.pdbx_strand_id
1 'polypeptide(L)'
;MTKLRLSKLTGAVILALGVSTSAMAADTSSAMRGKITTPSGASAANVKIKVVHQPTGTISELTTNESGTFIANGLRVGGPYTVIIDSDTFNDTTVENIFLNLGETYRLTSQLAPLNIEKIEVSGYKIVQQSGGSSSTFGEDTINNMPSFNRDIKDIARLNPLASINGSGELTFAGSNPRTNGLTVDGIGQNDDFGLSYGGYPTSQPPVALDAIEQISVDVSPFSASKGNFGGGTINAVTKSGTNELKFSGFYETSTPDIAGDVDSISQVFADNRPVLDDDGHRTYIVEQVEPNQTEKRYGFNVGGPLIDDTLFYFVNYNKWSSELDLDYGFEGSGATNEYDVSEESYNRFLNILNNEYGLTDSLGGDPKDTNETLLVKLSWNIADDHRLDFTYQWQDDKDETNFGTGGTSVQFASSRYTYATKFNNFATKLYSDWNEDFSTEIGIAYKDVSSRSLTNSDIGSVKVEEYFRGPSYNFGTDEFRHANSSATENLTLSLDATYLMDEHEINFGMQYESLNLYNLFAANSLGSWEFDNFNGFENREVGNYKGKYDFSYSNAFTNNPNDTAYDATRNQLALYIEDTFYVGDDLEVTAGVRYERLSSDDKPTLNENFLNTYGFSNQENLDGLDIILPRIGFKYYATEALTVNGGVGRFQGGIPNVWYNNSFQNDGITFVDAPQSAINDYYANNQADITQVPDAIKGSLVQGAGSTNYVDPNFELPSSIRAQLGFEYDFDSELLGEGFKWQAEIAYHKKENEAVWHNTAIKPVGVAADGERIIYESIYSGDLADNFDIAMTNSTDDGRSVIISTALAKEWENGLYISASYAHQDVTEASSGSSSRAQSNYQYNITKSRNEDFAARGAYEVEHSFKVNLAYNTEFFSGYATRFNVYFERRSGRPFSYTMGMYQDSDLGDTRDFYSSSAYLAYIPTGADDANVNWDESGLSWSELETLLNRAGISERGQILDRNSGTQPWVTTMDISVKQEIPGFAKGHSGEVYFMIDNFANLLNSDWGVEKRLGFSDQAVYDFGGLDDQGRYIIDSRFNGADVRNYSQYQTSSSAWQAKIGVSYKF
;
A
#
# COMPACT_ATOMS: atom_id res chain seq x y z
N MET A 1 -33.03 17.91 -52.22
CA MET A 1 -32.33 17.58 -50.97
C MET A 1 -32.55 16.12 -50.66
N THR A 2 -31.53 15.31 -50.92
CA THR A 2 -31.53 13.86 -50.76
C THR A 2 -31.48 13.52 -49.28
N LYS A 3 -32.48 12.79 -48.78
CA LYS A 3 -32.49 12.25 -47.41
C LYS A 3 -31.47 11.11 -47.35
N LEU A 4 -30.33 11.34 -46.72
CA LEU A 4 -29.39 10.28 -46.38
C LEU A 4 -30.02 9.42 -45.28
N ARG A 5 -30.22 8.13 -45.56
CA ARG A 5 -30.59 7.14 -44.55
C ARG A 5 -29.31 6.70 -43.86
N LEU A 6 -29.20 6.93 -42.55
CA LEU A 6 -28.13 6.36 -41.74
C LEU A 6 -28.13 4.84 -41.91
N SER A 7 -27.00 4.29 -42.31
CA SER A 7 -26.82 2.84 -42.37
C SER A 7 -26.81 2.27 -40.96
N LYS A 8 -27.26 1.02 -40.79
CA LYS A 8 -27.18 0.32 -39.48
C LYS A 8 -25.74 0.23 -38.97
N LEU A 9 -24.74 0.25 -39.87
CA LEU A 9 -23.32 0.31 -39.55
C LEU A 9 -22.93 1.65 -38.93
N THR A 10 -23.42 2.77 -39.47
CA THR A 10 -23.20 4.12 -38.91
C THR A 10 -23.93 4.29 -37.57
N GLY A 11 -25.10 3.68 -37.41
CA GLY A 11 -25.80 3.61 -36.12
C GLY A 11 -25.05 2.77 -35.08
N ALA A 12 -24.46 1.64 -35.48
CA ALA A 12 -23.62 0.80 -34.62
C ALA A 12 -22.28 1.46 -34.28
N VAL A 13 -21.67 2.20 -35.21
CA VAL A 13 -20.46 2.99 -34.98
C VAL A 13 -20.75 4.20 -34.07
N ILE A 14 -21.92 4.86 -34.18
CA ILE A 14 -22.30 5.96 -33.27
C ILE A 14 -22.73 5.44 -31.88
N LEU A 15 -23.28 4.22 -31.78
CA LEU A 15 -23.55 3.55 -30.50
C LEU A 15 -22.28 2.93 -29.87
N ALA A 16 -21.30 2.52 -30.68
CA ALA A 16 -19.98 2.06 -30.24
C ALA A 16 -19.01 3.22 -29.92
N LEU A 17 -19.21 4.40 -30.51
CA LEU A 17 -18.52 5.65 -30.16
C LEU A 17 -19.25 6.48 -29.09
N GLY A 18 -20.40 5.99 -28.60
CA GLY A 18 -21.34 6.75 -27.76
C GLY A 18 -21.30 6.41 -26.27
N VAL A 19 -20.47 5.45 -25.84
CA VAL A 19 -20.28 5.11 -24.42
C VAL A 19 -18.83 4.62 -24.26
N SER A 20 -17.93 5.48 -23.82
CA SER A 20 -16.50 5.16 -23.67
C SER A 20 -16.00 5.65 -22.31
N THR A 21 -15.64 4.72 -21.42
CA THR A 21 -15.47 4.84 -19.97
C THR A 21 -14.26 4.07 -19.38
N SER A 22 -12.97 4.42 -19.62
CA SER A 22 -11.97 4.69 -18.55
C SER A 22 -10.87 3.79 -17.80
N ALA A 23 -9.92 3.02 -18.43
CA ALA A 23 -8.88 1.95 -18.14
C ALA A 23 -7.42 2.16 -17.61
N MET A 24 -6.95 1.70 -16.43
CA MET A 24 -5.50 1.55 -16.13
C MET A 24 -4.75 0.80 -17.25
N ALA A 25 -3.70 1.42 -17.80
CA ALA A 25 -2.81 0.76 -18.75
C ALA A 25 -1.83 -0.16 -18.02
N ALA A 26 -2.28 -1.40 -17.80
CA ALA A 26 -1.50 -2.48 -17.25
C ALA A 26 -1.39 -3.60 -18.28
N ASP A 27 -0.22 -4.24 -18.33
CA ASP A 27 -0.02 -5.33 -19.27
C ASP A 27 -0.79 -6.54 -18.75
N THR A 28 -1.45 -7.22 -19.67
CA THR A 28 -2.23 -8.44 -19.41
C THR A 28 -1.83 -9.56 -20.36
N SER A 29 -0.83 -9.28 -21.19
CA SER A 29 -0.40 -10.05 -22.35
C SER A 29 1.11 -9.90 -22.52
N SER A 30 1.63 -10.67 -23.48
CA SER A 30 2.99 -10.55 -23.98
C SER A 30 2.95 -10.20 -25.47
N ALA A 31 4.10 -9.83 -26.03
CA ALA A 31 4.25 -9.66 -27.47
C ALA A 31 5.44 -10.46 -28.01
N MET A 32 5.45 -10.68 -29.32
CA MET A 32 6.58 -11.25 -30.04
C MET A 32 6.88 -10.39 -31.26
N ARG A 33 8.13 -9.94 -31.39
CA ARG A 33 8.61 -9.22 -32.57
C ARG A 33 9.73 -10.03 -33.21
N GLY A 34 9.69 -10.20 -34.52
CA GLY A 34 10.74 -10.94 -35.22
C GLY A 34 11.30 -10.23 -36.44
N LYS A 35 12.56 -10.54 -36.76
CA LYS A 35 13.28 -10.11 -37.96
C LYS A 35 13.81 -11.33 -38.69
N ILE A 36 13.26 -11.58 -39.87
CA ILE A 36 13.59 -12.73 -40.70
C ILE A 36 14.48 -12.29 -41.86
N THR A 37 15.60 -12.99 -42.03
CA THR A 37 16.55 -12.71 -43.11
C THR A 37 16.73 -13.91 -44.02
N THR A 38 17.07 -13.64 -45.27
CA THR A 38 17.48 -14.65 -46.25
C THR A 38 18.89 -15.19 -45.91
N PRO A 39 19.32 -16.33 -46.50
CA PRO A 39 20.69 -16.82 -46.34
C PRO A 39 21.80 -15.82 -46.74
N SER A 40 21.45 -14.78 -47.50
CA SER A 40 22.38 -13.72 -47.93
C SER A 40 22.48 -12.55 -46.95
N GLY A 41 21.67 -12.56 -45.88
CA GLY A 41 21.56 -11.48 -44.89
C GLY A 41 20.59 -10.35 -45.26
N ALA A 42 19.96 -10.40 -46.44
CA ALA A 42 18.90 -9.45 -46.82
C ALA A 42 17.57 -9.78 -46.12
N SER A 43 16.73 -8.77 -45.87
CA SER A 43 15.38 -8.93 -45.33
C SER A 43 14.52 -9.91 -46.14
N ALA A 44 13.82 -10.80 -45.44
CA ALA A 44 12.92 -11.78 -46.05
C ALA A 44 11.47 -11.32 -45.90
N ALA A 45 10.96 -10.62 -46.91
CA ALA A 45 9.57 -10.18 -46.98
C ALA A 45 8.62 -11.30 -47.41
N ASN A 46 7.34 -11.17 -47.06
CA ASN A 46 6.26 -12.08 -47.43
C ASN A 46 6.46 -13.53 -46.94
N VAL A 47 7.12 -13.71 -45.79
CA VAL A 47 7.29 -15.01 -45.12
C VAL A 47 6.16 -15.19 -44.13
N LYS A 48 5.50 -16.36 -44.15
CA LYS A 48 4.39 -16.65 -43.23
C LYS A 48 4.94 -17.09 -41.89
N ILE A 49 4.37 -16.54 -40.83
CA ILE A 49 4.73 -16.82 -39.45
C ILE A 49 3.49 -17.36 -38.75
N LYS A 50 3.61 -18.53 -38.14
CA LYS A 50 2.55 -19.10 -37.28
C LYS A 50 3.06 -19.20 -35.86
N VAL A 51 2.42 -18.50 -34.94
CA VAL A 51 2.72 -18.54 -33.51
C VAL A 51 1.65 -19.39 -32.83
N VAL A 52 2.03 -20.54 -32.28
CA VAL A 52 1.11 -21.52 -31.70
C VAL A 52 1.29 -21.57 -30.19
N HIS A 53 0.24 -21.24 -29.43
CA HIS A 53 0.21 -21.42 -27.97
C HIS A 53 -0.23 -22.84 -27.62
N GLN A 54 0.73 -23.72 -27.35
CA GLN A 54 0.49 -25.16 -27.20
C GLN A 54 -0.60 -25.52 -26.18
N PRO A 55 -0.67 -24.91 -24.98
CA PRO A 55 -1.69 -25.27 -23.97
C PRO A 55 -3.14 -25.07 -24.41
N THR A 56 -3.38 -24.16 -25.36
CA THR A 56 -4.74 -23.77 -25.79
C THR A 56 -5.02 -24.07 -27.26
N GLY A 57 -4.00 -24.49 -28.03
CA GLY A 57 -4.13 -24.62 -29.48
C GLY A 57 -4.30 -23.30 -30.26
N THR A 58 -4.29 -22.14 -29.59
CA THR A 58 -4.43 -20.82 -30.24
C THR A 58 -3.33 -20.60 -31.27
N ILE A 59 -3.69 -20.15 -32.47
CA ILE A 59 -2.77 -19.85 -33.57
C ILE A 59 -2.92 -18.39 -33.96
N SER A 60 -1.80 -17.65 -33.98
CA SER A 60 -1.72 -16.33 -34.62
C SER A 60 -0.94 -16.47 -35.93
N GLU A 61 -1.56 -16.12 -37.05
CA GLU A 61 -0.92 -16.14 -38.37
C GLU A 61 -0.64 -14.70 -38.86
N LEU A 62 0.60 -14.44 -39.23
CA LEU A 62 1.10 -13.13 -39.66
C LEU A 62 2.11 -13.30 -40.80
N THR A 63 2.42 -12.22 -41.51
CA THR A 63 3.40 -12.23 -42.61
C THR A 63 4.46 -11.15 -42.38
N THR A 64 5.70 -11.42 -42.77
CA THR A 64 6.77 -10.41 -42.67
C THR A 64 6.59 -9.28 -43.68
N ASN A 65 6.78 -8.05 -43.23
CA ASN A 65 6.76 -6.86 -44.08
C ASN A 65 8.01 -6.76 -44.98
N GLU A 66 8.12 -5.68 -45.76
CA GLU A 66 9.26 -5.44 -46.68
C GLU A 66 10.63 -5.39 -45.98
N SER A 67 10.67 -4.99 -44.70
CA SER A 67 11.86 -5.01 -43.86
C SER A 67 12.18 -6.40 -43.29
N GLY A 68 11.34 -7.41 -43.58
CA GLY A 68 11.45 -8.77 -43.04
C GLY A 68 10.98 -8.87 -41.59
N THR A 69 10.19 -7.90 -41.12
CA THR A 69 9.77 -7.78 -39.72
C THR A 69 8.31 -8.23 -39.55
N PHE A 70 7.98 -8.80 -38.40
CA PHE A 70 6.62 -9.06 -37.97
C PHE A 70 6.44 -8.68 -36.50
N ILE A 71 5.20 -8.45 -36.09
CA ILE A 71 4.81 -8.31 -34.68
C ILE A 71 3.53 -9.09 -34.41
N ALA A 72 3.51 -9.82 -33.29
CA ALA A 72 2.35 -10.49 -32.74
C ALA A 72 2.10 -9.95 -31.34
N ASN A 73 1.04 -9.16 -31.19
CA ASN A 73 0.65 -8.53 -29.93
C ASN A 73 -0.43 -9.35 -29.23
N GLY A 74 -0.72 -9.02 -27.97
CA GLY A 74 -1.80 -9.69 -27.26
C GLY A 74 -1.60 -11.21 -27.21
N LEU A 75 -0.38 -11.70 -27.01
CA LEU A 75 -0.12 -13.13 -26.78
C LEU A 75 -0.41 -13.47 -25.31
N ARG A 76 -0.71 -14.74 -25.01
CA ARG A 76 -0.86 -15.21 -23.62
C ARG A 76 0.50 -15.23 -22.95
N VAL A 77 0.54 -14.87 -21.68
CA VAL A 77 1.75 -15.00 -20.87
C VAL A 77 2.09 -16.48 -20.68
N GLY A 78 3.36 -16.80 -20.49
CA GLY A 78 3.80 -18.18 -20.29
C GLY A 78 4.02 -18.92 -21.61
N GLY A 79 3.61 -20.18 -21.67
CA GLY A 79 3.83 -21.04 -22.82
C GLY A 79 3.72 -22.53 -22.46
N PRO A 80 4.38 -23.42 -23.21
CA PRO A 80 5.29 -23.13 -24.32
C PRO A 80 4.58 -22.70 -25.62
N TYR A 81 5.29 -21.90 -26.41
CA TYR A 81 4.95 -21.53 -27.77
C TYR A 81 5.82 -22.27 -28.79
N THR A 82 5.23 -22.54 -29.95
CA THR A 82 5.94 -22.98 -31.16
C THR A 82 5.76 -21.94 -32.26
N VAL A 83 6.86 -21.49 -32.86
CA VAL A 83 6.85 -20.58 -34.00
C VAL A 83 7.28 -21.33 -35.26
N ILE A 84 6.45 -21.30 -36.28
CA ILE A 84 6.71 -21.89 -37.59
C ILE A 84 6.94 -20.76 -38.59
N ILE A 85 8.15 -20.68 -39.13
CA ILE A 85 8.55 -19.74 -40.17
C ILE A 85 8.47 -20.50 -41.50
N ASP A 86 7.38 -20.27 -42.24
CA ASP A 86 7.01 -20.95 -43.48
C ASP A 86 7.40 -20.09 -44.69
N SER A 87 8.33 -20.62 -45.50
CA SER A 87 8.86 -19.92 -46.68
C SER A 87 8.60 -20.71 -47.96
N ASP A 88 7.93 -20.08 -48.92
CA ASP A 88 7.73 -20.67 -50.26
C ASP A 88 9.05 -20.88 -51.05
N THR A 89 10.16 -20.27 -50.62
CA THR A 89 11.45 -20.26 -51.35
C THR A 89 12.63 -20.86 -50.61
N PHE A 90 12.54 -21.00 -49.29
CA PHE A 90 13.59 -21.52 -48.42
C PHE A 90 13.02 -22.66 -47.55
N ASN A 91 13.86 -23.35 -46.77
CA ASN A 91 13.33 -24.36 -45.86
C ASN A 91 12.63 -23.73 -44.66
N ASP A 92 11.51 -24.32 -44.27
CA ASP A 92 10.79 -23.95 -43.07
C ASP A 92 11.66 -24.12 -41.83
N THR A 93 11.55 -23.18 -40.91
CA THR A 93 12.24 -23.22 -39.63
C THR A 93 11.20 -23.31 -38.52
N THR A 94 11.43 -24.21 -37.56
CA THR A 94 10.56 -24.34 -36.38
C THR A 94 11.37 -23.98 -35.15
N VAL A 95 10.82 -23.07 -34.34
CA VAL A 95 11.37 -22.69 -33.05
C VAL A 95 10.38 -23.11 -31.97
N GLU A 96 10.81 -23.97 -31.05
CA GLU A 96 9.95 -24.57 -30.03
C GLU A 96 10.38 -24.12 -28.62
N ASN A 97 9.55 -24.40 -27.60
CA ASN A 97 9.85 -24.11 -26.19
C ASN A 97 10.09 -22.63 -25.88
N ILE A 98 9.34 -21.74 -26.54
CA ILE A 98 9.36 -20.31 -26.24
C ILE A 98 8.40 -20.03 -25.07
N PHE A 99 8.87 -19.29 -24.06
CA PHE A 99 8.04 -18.79 -22.96
C PHE A 99 8.06 -17.27 -22.99
N LEU A 100 6.89 -16.66 -22.88
CA LEU A 100 6.71 -15.22 -22.95
C LEU A 100 6.52 -14.62 -21.57
N ASN A 101 7.10 -13.43 -21.37
CA ASN A 101 7.02 -12.67 -20.13
C ASN A 101 5.95 -11.56 -20.24
N LEU A 102 5.27 -11.32 -19.13
CA LEU A 102 4.25 -10.30 -18.95
C LEU A 102 4.86 -8.93 -19.24
N GLY A 103 4.27 -8.20 -20.18
CA GLY A 103 4.71 -6.85 -20.51
C GLY A 103 6.03 -6.75 -21.26
N GLU A 104 6.59 -7.89 -21.69
CA GLU A 104 7.81 -7.93 -22.49
C GLU A 104 7.54 -8.41 -23.91
N THR A 105 8.32 -7.87 -24.84
CA THR A 105 8.33 -8.28 -26.25
C THR A 105 9.44 -9.29 -26.48
N TYR A 106 9.11 -10.54 -26.75
CA TYR A 106 10.07 -11.57 -27.12
C TYR A 106 10.64 -11.29 -28.51
N ARG A 107 11.96 -11.29 -28.65
CA ARG A 107 12.65 -11.02 -29.91
C ARG A 107 13.05 -12.31 -30.61
N LEU A 108 12.52 -12.52 -31.81
CA LEU A 108 12.86 -13.66 -32.66
C LEU A 108 13.64 -13.22 -33.90
N THR A 109 14.96 -13.37 -33.87
CA THR A 109 15.79 -13.24 -35.07
C THR A 109 16.04 -14.61 -35.66
N SER A 110 15.75 -14.79 -36.96
CA SER A 110 16.03 -16.05 -37.65
C SER A 110 16.51 -15.80 -39.07
N GLN A 111 17.46 -16.62 -39.51
CA GLN A 111 17.95 -16.65 -40.88
C GLN A 111 17.44 -17.93 -41.56
N LEU A 112 16.71 -17.75 -42.68
CA LEU A 112 16.19 -18.87 -43.47
C LEU A 112 17.33 -19.71 -44.05
N ALA A 113 17.13 -21.02 -44.11
CA ALA A 113 18.10 -21.96 -44.68
C ALA A 113 17.79 -22.31 -46.16
N PRO A 114 18.79 -22.52 -47.02
CA PRO A 114 18.57 -23.02 -48.38
C PRO A 114 17.88 -24.40 -48.40
N LEU A 115 17.04 -24.67 -49.41
CA LEU A 115 16.23 -25.89 -49.60
C LEU A 115 16.99 -27.24 -49.51
N ASN A 116 18.32 -27.23 -49.55
CA ASN A 116 19.16 -28.44 -49.54
C ASN A 116 19.74 -28.80 -48.15
N ILE A 117 19.31 -28.12 -47.08
CA ILE A 117 19.76 -28.36 -45.71
C ILE A 117 18.59 -29.01 -44.92
N GLU A 118 18.84 -29.99 -44.05
CA GLU A 118 17.78 -30.58 -43.22
C GLU A 118 17.06 -29.52 -42.36
N LYS A 119 15.79 -29.79 -42.02
CA LYS A 119 14.95 -28.95 -41.15
C LYS A 119 15.73 -28.61 -39.87
N ILE A 120 15.92 -27.31 -39.61
CA ILE A 120 16.58 -26.83 -38.39
C ILE A 120 15.50 -26.66 -37.32
N GLU A 121 15.63 -27.42 -36.24
CA GLU A 121 14.85 -27.25 -35.02
C GLU A 121 15.70 -26.49 -34.02
N VAL A 122 15.26 -25.31 -33.63
CA VAL A 122 15.92 -24.50 -32.59
C VAL A 122 15.05 -24.57 -31.36
N SER A 123 15.57 -25.12 -30.26
CA SER A 123 14.87 -25.02 -28.97
C SER A 123 15.15 -23.67 -28.35
N GLY A 124 14.10 -22.94 -27.97
CA GLY A 124 14.21 -21.81 -27.06
C GLY A 124 14.78 -22.26 -25.71
N TYR A 125 15.54 -21.38 -25.07
CA TYR A 125 16.03 -21.59 -23.71
C TYR A 125 14.95 -21.25 -22.70
N LYS A 126 14.83 -22.03 -21.61
CA LYS A 126 14.03 -21.67 -20.44
C LYS A 126 14.62 -20.38 -19.85
N ILE A 127 13.82 -19.32 -19.75
CA ILE A 127 14.29 -18.02 -19.25
C ILE A 127 14.59 -18.17 -17.75
N VAL A 128 15.87 -18.11 -17.38
CA VAL A 128 16.28 -17.89 -15.98
C VAL A 128 15.76 -16.52 -15.56
N GLN A 129 15.03 -16.49 -14.44
CA GLN A 129 14.41 -15.33 -13.79
C GLN A 129 15.24 -14.04 -13.93
N GLN A 130 14.60 -12.97 -14.42
CA GLN A 130 15.16 -11.62 -14.39
C GLN A 130 14.75 -10.95 -13.09
N SER A 131 15.70 -10.74 -12.19
CA SER A 131 15.49 -10.05 -10.93
C SER A 131 16.61 -9.05 -10.69
N GLY A 132 16.46 -7.81 -11.12
CA GLY A 132 17.44 -6.78 -10.86
C GLY A 132 17.01 -5.39 -11.33
N GLY A 133 17.47 -4.37 -10.60
CA GLY A 133 17.15 -2.99 -10.93
C GLY A 133 15.68 -2.61 -10.80
N SER A 134 15.25 -1.78 -11.73
CA SER A 134 13.94 -1.16 -11.82
C SER A 134 12.85 -2.03 -12.47
N SER A 135 13.16 -3.21 -13.01
CA SER A 135 12.18 -4.13 -13.57
C SER A 135 12.49 -5.59 -13.19
N SER A 136 11.49 -6.42 -12.92
CA SER A 136 11.68 -7.83 -12.59
C SER A 136 10.45 -8.64 -12.94
N THR A 137 10.65 -9.87 -13.44
CA THR A 137 9.56 -10.77 -13.84
C THR A 137 9.74 -12.14 -13.18
N PHE A 138 8.68 -12.61 -12.52
CA PHE A 138 8.64 -13.84 -11.73
C PHE A 138 7.56 -14.78 -12.25
N GLY A 139 7.97 -15.90 -12.86
CA GLY A 139 7.06 -16.92 -13.40
C GLY A 139 6.58 -17.93 -12.35
N GLU A 140 5.72 -18.84 -12.81
CA GLU A 140 5.08 -19.88 -11.99
C GLU A 140 6.08 -20.71 -11.15
N ASP A 141 7.26 -21.03 -11.69
CA ASP A 141 8.28 -21.78 -10.93
C ASP A 141 8.76 -21.01 -9.70
N THR A 142 9.04 -19.71 -9.83
CA THR A 142 9.45 -18.87 -8.70
C THR A 142 8.31 -18.74 -7.70
N ILE A 143 7.09 -18.46 -8.18
CA ILE A 143 5.89 -18.33 -7.36
C ILE A 143 5.63 -19.61 -6.55
N ASN A 144 5.73 -20.79 -7.17
CA ASN A 144 5.48 -22.07 -6.53
C ASN A 144 6.60 -22.50 -5.57
N ASN A 145 7.83 -22.02 -5.75
CA ASN A 145 8.98 -22.42 -4.92
C ASN A 145 9.25 -21.46 -3.76
N MET A 146 8.83 -20.19 -3.86
CA MET A 146 9.09 -19.18 -2.84
C MET A 146 8.36 -19.49 -1.51
N PRO A 147 8.99 -19.26 -0.34
CA PRO A 147 8.30 -19.19 0.93
C PRO A 147 7.37 -17.97 0.95
N SER A 148 6.07 -18.23 0.99
CA SER A 148 5.03 -17.20 1.09
C SER A 148 4.05 -17.63 2.17
N PHE A 149 4.27 -17.12 3.38
CA PHE A 149 3.45 -17.45 4.55
C PHE A 149 2.02 -16.91 4.40
N ASN A 150 1.88 -15.71 3.83
CA ASN A 150 0.60 -15.04 3.65
C ASN A 150 -0.07 -15.36 2.31
N ARG A 151 0.62 -16.02 1.38
CA ARG A 151 0.16 -16.28 -0.01
C ARG A 151 -0.22 -15.00 -0.75
N ASP A 152 0.63 -13.99 -0.60
CA ASP A 152 0.46 -12.67 -1.23
C ASP A 152 1.44 -12.50 -2.41
N ILE A 153 1.01 -11.81 -3.46
CA ILE A 153 1.89 -11.43 -4.58
C ILE A 153 3.06 -10.55 -4.11
N LYS A 154 2.87 -9.81 -3.00
CA LYS A 154 3.91 -9.01 -2.37
C LYS A 154 5.10 -9.87 -1.88
N ASP A 155 4.86 -11.10 -1.41
CA ASP A 155 5.91 -12.03 -0.95
C ASP A 155 6.85 -12.46 -2.09
N ILE A 156 6.39 -12.37 -3.33
CA ILE A 156 7.20 -12.61 -4.54
C ILE A 156 7.86 -11.30 -4.99
N ALA A 157 7.10 -10.19 -5.00
CA ALA A 157 7.61 -8.88 -5.41
C ALA A 157 8.81 -8.41 -4.57
N ARG A 158 8.88 -8.80 -3.28
CA ARG A 158 10.04 -8.51 -2.41
C ARG A 158 11.36 -9.14 -2.90
N LEU A 159 11.38 -10.04 -3.88
CA LEU A 159 12.62 -10.49 -4.51
C LEU A 159 13.32 -9.38 -5.32
N ASN A 160 12.57 -8.36 -5.77
CA ASN A 160 13.17 -7.19 -6.40
C ASN A 160 14.02 -6.40 -5.37
N PRO A 161 15.25 -5.95 -5.72
CA PRO A 161 16.15 -5.26 -4.78
C PRO A 161 15.60 -3.94 -4.23
N LEU A 162 14.70 -3.28 -4.97
CA LEU A 162 14.12 -1.98 -4.60
C LEU A 162 12.82 -2.11 -3.80
N ALA A 163 12.22 -3.30 -3.74
CA ALA A 163 11.05 -3.58 -2.93
C ALA A 163 11.44 -3.80 -1.47
N SER A 164 10.63 -3.43 -0.49
CA SER A 164 10.79 -3.92 0.89
C SER A 164 9.45 -3.94 1.59
N ILE A 165 9.20 -5.02 2.34
CA ILE A 165 7.98 -5.22 3.12
C ILE A 165 8.35 -5.18 4.59
N ASN A 166 7.60 -4.43 5.39
CA ASN A 166 7.77 -4.46 6.85
C ASN A 166 6.77 -5.40 7.52
N GLY A 167 6.91 -5.61 8.82
CA GLY A 167 6.04 -6.54 9.56
C GLY A 167 4.57 -6.13 9.65
N SER A 168 4.21 -4.93 9.18
CA SER A 168 2.82 -4.45 9.05
C SER A 168 2.27 -4.62 7.62
N GLY A 169 3.00 -5.27 6.72
CA GLY A 169 2.59 -5.52 5.34
C GLY A 169 2.75 -4.34 4.39
N GLU A 170 3.41 -3.26 4.83
CA GLU A 170 3.67 -2.07 4.01
C GLU A 170 4.76 -2.37 2.98
N LEU A 171 4.40 -2.30 1.71
CA LEU A 171 5.33 -2.47 0.59
C LEU A 171 5.86 -1.12 0.16
N THR A 172 7.18 -0.94 0.20
CA THR A 172 7.85 0.27 -0.32
C THR A 172 8.66 -0.09 -1.55
N PHE A 173 8.65 0.78 -2.56
CA PHE A 173 9.56 0.70 -3.71
C PHE A 173 10.46 1.92 -3.71
N ALA A 174 11.78 1.69 -3.74
CA ALA A 174 12.77 2.75 -3.89
C ALA A 174 12.58 3.92 -2.88
N GLY A 175 12.19 3.61 -1.64
CA GLY A 175 12.01 4.57 -0.56
C GLY A 175 10.80 5.49 -0.71
N SER A 176 9.87 5.17 -1.62
CA SER A 176 8.63 5.93 -1.83
C SER A 176 7.53 5.52 -0.85
N ASN A 177 6.56 6.43 -0.65
CA ASN A 177 5.39 6.16 0.20
C ASN A 177 4.63 4.91 -0.30
N PRO A 178 4.35 3.92 0.57
CA PRO A 178 3.74 2.65 0.17
C PRO A 178 2.36 2.79 -0.46
N ARG A 179 1.62 3.87 -0.14
CA ARG A 179 0.29 4.14 -0.72
C ARG A 179 0.35 4.62 -2.17
N THR A 180 1.56 4.93 -2.67
CA THR A 180 1.77 5.39 -4.05
C THR A 180 2.11 4.30 -5.05
N ASN A 181 2.08 3.05 -4.61
CA ASN A 181 2.36 1.91 -5.47
C ASN A 181 1.13 1.49 -6.28
N GLY A 182 1.35 1.05 -7.51
CA GLY A 182 0.31 0.38 -8.31
C GLY A 182 0.30 -1.12 -8.04
N LEU A 183 -0.87 -1.73 -7.87
CA LEU A 183 -1.04 -3.18 -7.80
C LEU A 183 -2.16 -3.56 -8.75
N THR A 184 -1.84 -4.34 -9.79
CA THR A 184 -2.85 -4.78 -10.76
C THR A 184 -2.85 -6.29 -10.93
N VAL A 185 -4.03 -6.86 -11.15
CA VAL A 185 -4.22 -8.28 -11.53
C VAL A 185 -5.11 -8.31 -12.77
N ASP A 186 -4.65 -8.93 -13.86
CA ASP A 186 -5.32 -8.93 -15.16
C ASP A 186 -5.69 -7.51 -15.64
N GLY A 187 -4.83 -6.54 -15.32
CA GLY A 187 -5.01 -5.13 -15.67
C GLY A 187 -5.93 -4.35 -14.74
N ILE A 188 -6.43 -5.00 -13.66
CA ILE A 188 -7.38 -4.41 -12.74
C ILE A 188 -6.68 -3.96 -11.46
N GLY A 189 -6.86 -2.69 -11.08
CA GLY A 189 -6.32 -2.12 -9.85
C GLY A 189 -6.86 -2.81 -8.60
N GLN A 190 -5.97 -3.43 -7.83
CA GLN A 190 -6.24 -4.08 -6.55
C GLN A 190 -6.10 -3.11 -5.36
N ASN A 191 -5.61 -1.90 -5.63
CA ASN A 191 -5.36 -0.89 -4.62
C ASN A 191 -6.64 -0.50 -3.85
N ASP A 192 -6.44 -0.05 -2.61
CA ASP A 192 -7.42 0.78 -1.90
C ASP A 192 -7.56 2.13 -2.61
N ASP A 193 -8.68 2.32 -3.30
CA ASP A 193 -8.95 3.54 -4.08
C ASP A 193 -9.15 4.79 -3.21
N PHE A 194 -9.47 4.65 -1.93
CA PHE A 194 -9.42 5.81 -1.02
C PHE A 194 -7.98 6.18 -0.65
N GLY A 195 -7.10 5.18 -0.50
CA GLY A 195 -5.72 5.35 -0.03
C GLY A 195 -5.61 5.49 1.50
N LEU A 196 -6.43 4.76 2.25
CA LEU A 196 -6.37 4.63 3.70
C LEU A 196 -5.34 3.58 4.14
N SER A 197 -5.24 2.48 3.40
CA SER A 197 -4.42 1.32 3.76
C SER A 197 -2.96 1.45 3.30
N TYR A 198 -2.03 1.30 4.23
CA TYR A 198 -0.59 1.21 3.94
C TYR A 198 -0.18 -0.15 3.35
N GLY A 199 -1.01 -1.18 3.53
CA GLY A 199 -0.79 -2.51 2.95
C GLY A 199 -1.09 -2.59 1.45
N GLY A 200 -1.67 -1.53 0.88
CA GLY A 200 -2.00 -1.42 -0.55
C GLY A 200 -3.42 -1.88 -0.89
N TYR A 201 -3.99 -2.88 -0.18
CA TYR A 201 -5.34 -3.40 -0.42
C TYR A 201 -6.38 -2.76 0.51
N PRO A 202 -7.68 -2.72 0.13
CA PRO A 202 -8.76 -2.27 1.01
C PRO A 202 -9.16 -3.31 2.09
N THR A 203 -8.59 -4.52 2.03
CA THR A 203 -8.87 -5.67 2.92
C THR A 203 -7.62 -6.08 3.70
N SER A 204 -7.79 -6.83 4.80
CA SER A 204 -6.68 -7.34 5.62
C SER A 204 -5.94 -8.50 4.95
N GLN A 205 -6.64 -9.26 4.09
CA GLN A 205 -6.10 -10.36 3.30
C GLN A 205 -6.04 -10.03 1.79
N PRO A 206 -5.13 -10.66 1.01
CA PRO A 206 -5.03 -10.41 -0.42
C PRO A 206 -6.32 -10.74 -1.19
N PRO A 207 -6.77 -9.89 -2.13
CA PRO A 207 -8.01 -10.09 -2.90
C PRO A 207 -7.92 -11.22 -3.93
N VAL A 208 -6.70 -11.57 -4.35
CA VAL A 208 -6.42 -12.67 -5.28
C VAL A 208 -5.39 -13.59 -4.65
N ALA A 209 -5.70 -14.89 -4.64
CA ALA A 209 -4.81 -15.89 -4.09
C ALA A 209 -3.59 -16.13 -4.99
N LEU A 210 -2.42 -16.30 -4.38
CA LEU A 210 -1.16 -16.52 -5.10
C LEU A 210 -1.19 -17.75 -6.04
N ASP A 211 -1.97 -18.78 -5.72
CA ASP A 211 -2.09 -19.98 -6.55
C ASP A 211 -2.88 -19.77 -7.85
N ALA A 212 -3.65 -18.67 -7.93
CA ALA A 212 -4.32 -18.23 -9.14
C ALA A 212 -3.39 -17.47 -10.09
N ILE A 213 -2.18 -17.08 -9.66
CA ILE A 213 -1.27 -16.24 -10.42
C ILE A 213 -0.36 -17.09 -11.31
N GLU A 214 -0.18 -16.66 -12.55
CA GLU A 214 0.69 -17.29 -13.55
C GLU A 214 2.06 -16.60 -13.59
N GLN A 215 2.06 -15.27 -13.57
CA GLN A 215 3.29 -14.46 -13.57
C GLN A 215 3.07 -13.12 -12.87
N ILE A 216 4.15 -12.58 -12.29
CA ILE A 216 4.21 -11.27 -11.65
C ILE A 216 5.34 -10.46 -12.29
N SER A 217 5.07 -9.22 -12.68
CA SER A 217 6.07 -8.21 -13.02
C SER A 217 6.12 -7.12 -11.93
N VAL A 218 7.30 -6.56 -11.72
CA VAL A 218 7.55 -5.45 -10.79
C VAL A 218 8.30 -4.37 -11.55
N ASP A 219 7.76 -3.16 -11.61
CA ASP A 219 8.36 -2.05 -12.37
C ASP A 219 8.41 -0.75 -11.54
N VAL A 220 9.61 -0.19 -11.36
CA VAL A 220 9.85 1.07 -10.64
C VAL A 220 9.99 2.26 -11.59
N SER A 221 10.64 2.09 -12.75
CA SER A 221 10.88 3.18 -13.70
C SER A 221 10.68 2.76 -15.17
N PRO A 222 9.48 2.30 -15.57
CA PRO A 222 9.23 1.88 -16.95
C PRO A 222 9.14 3.09 -17.90
N PHE A 223 10.00 3.17 -18.92
CA PHE A 223 10.03 4.31 -19.86
C PHE A 223 8.99 4.26 -20.98
N SER A 224 8.11 3.25 -21.03
CA SER A 224 6.99 3.25 -21.98
C SER A 224 5.91 4.24 -21.53
N ALA A 225 5.39 5.08 -22.44
CA ALA A 225 4.32 6.04 -22.23
C ALA A 225 2.94 5.38 -22.03
N SER A 226 2.79 4.09 -22.32
CA SER A 226 1.56 3.35 -22.00
C SER A 226 1.35 3.28 -20.50
N LYS A 227 2.42 3.08 -19.71
CA LYS A 227 2.37 2.93 -18.25
C LYS A 227 1.96 4.20 -17.52
N GLY A 228 1.20 4.11 -16.43
CA GLY A 228 0.83 5.27 -15.62
C GLY A 228 0.23 4.90 -14.29
N ASN A 229 -0.24 5.92 -13.55
CA ASN A 229 -0.92 5.77 -12.26
C ASN A 229 -0.09 5.09 -11.15
N PHE A 230 1.19 5.46 -11.01
CA PHE A 230 2.02 5.08 -9.86
C PHE A 230 3.01 6.20 -9.51
N GLY A 231 3.31 6.35 -8.21
CA GLY A 231 4.29 7.28 -7.67
C GLY A 231 5.55 6.57 -7.16
N GLY A 232 5.40 5.35 -6.60
CA GLY A 232 6.51 4.48 -6.23
C GLY A 232 6.90 3.54 -7.38
N GLY A 233 6.51 2.28 -7.24
CA GLY A 233 6.58 1.25 -8.29
C GLY A 233 5.23 0.55 -8.47
N THR A 234 5.13 -0.30 -9.49
CA THR A 234 3.94 -1.09 -9.80
C THR A 234 4.21 -2.58 -9.76
N ILE A 235 3.27 -3.35 -9.23
CA ILE A 235 3.18 -4.80 -9.39
C ILE A 235 2.08 -5.08 -10.41
N ASN A 236 2.40 -5.80 -11.47
CA ASN A 236 1.40 -6.31 -12.40
C ASN A 236 1.40 -7.83 -12.32
N ALA A 237 0.24 -8.44 -12.13
CA ALA A 237 0.09 -9.88 -12.11
C ALA A 237 -0.94 -10.32 -13.15
N VAL A 238 -0.76 -11.51 -13.70
CA VAL A 238 -1.76 -12.16 -14.55
C VAL A 238 -2.17 -13.48 -13.95
N THR A 239 -3.47 -13.76 -14.00
CA THR A 239 -3.99 -15.02 -13.49
C THR A 239 -3.91 -16.11 -14.53
N LYS A 240 -3.77 -17.35 -14.06
CA LYS A 240 -3.88 -18.56 -14.87
C LYS A 240 -5.17 -18.56 -15.68
N SER A 241 -5.11 -19.16 -16.85
CA SER A 241 -6.26 -19.43 -17.72
C SER A 241 -6.52 -20.94 -17.82
N GLY A 242 -7.74 -21.31 -18.23
CA GLY A 242 -8.02 -22.69 -18.63
C GLY A 242 -7.22 -23.09 -19.88
N THR A 243 -6.98 -24.39 -20.02
CA THR A 243 -6.23 -25.01 -21.14
C THR A 243 -7.08 -26.10 -21.79
N ASN A 244 -6.58 -26.74 -22.86
CA ASN A 244 -7.23 -27.94 -23.41
C ASN A 244 -7.16 -29.17 -22.47
N GLU A 245 -6.37 -29.09 -21.41
CA GLU A 245 -6.32 -30.11 -20.37
C GLU A 245 -7.11 -29.67 -19.14
N LEU A 246 -7.88 -30.61 -18.57
CA LEU A 246 -8.51 -30.42 -17.27
C LEU A 246 -7.44 -30.49 -16.19
N LYS A 247 -7.25 -29.40 -15.48
CA LYS A 247 -6.32 -29.27 -14.34
C LYS A 247 -7.08 -28.97 -13.07
N PHE A 248 -6.63 -29.53 -11.96
CA PHE A 248 -7.16 -29.25 -10.63
C PHE A 248 -6.03 -29.17 -9.62
N SER A 249 -6.16 -28.25 -8.66
CA SER A 249 -5.39 -28.28 -7.43
C SER A 249 -6.26 -27.93 -6.24
N GLY A 250 -6.03 -28.56 -5.09
CA GLY A 250 -6.68 -28.22 -3.83
C GLY A 250 -5.68 -28.30 -2.68
N PHE A 251 -5.85 -27.47 -1.66
CA PHE A 251 -4.96 -27.44 -0.50
C PHE A 251 -5.68 -27.14 0.81
N TYR A 252 -5.02 -27.51 1.90
CA TYR A 252 -5.34 -27.11 3.27
C TYR A 252 -4.03 -26.83 4.02
N GLU A 253 -3.97 -25.75 4.77
CA GLU A 253 -2.84 -25.38 5.64
C GLU A 253 -3.32 -24.80 6.97
N THR A 254 -2.49 -24.93 7.98
CA THR A 254 -2.75 -24.38 9.31
C THR A 254 -1.46 -23.94 10.00
N SER A 255 -1.58 -22.90 10.83
CA SER A 255 -0.59 -22.48 11.82
C SER A 255 -1.26 -22.44 13.18
N THR A 256 -0.58 -22.87 14.23
CA THR A 256 -1.11 -22.93 15.60
C THR A 256 -0.07 -22.40 16.57
N PRO A 257 -0.47 -21.96 17.78
CA PRO A 257 0.46 -21.56 18.84
C PRO A 257 1.60 -22.55 19.09
N ASP A 258 1.31 -23.86 19.07
CA ASP A 258 2.29 -24.94 19.30
C ASP A 258 3.46 -24.99 18.29
N ILE A 259 3.33 -24.29 17.15
CA ILE A 259 4.34 -24.24 16.09
C ILE A 259 4.73 -22.79 15.75
N ALA A 260 4.69 -21.93 16.76
CA ALA A 260 5.19 -20.57 16.73
C ALA A 260 6.07 -20.31 17.96
N GLY A 261 6.96 -19.32 17.85
CA GLY A 261 7.80 -18.88 18.96
C GLY A 261 7.18 -17.74 19.76
N ASP A 262 7.63 -17.61 21.00
CA ASP A 262 7.34 -16.46 21.85
C ASP A 262 7.86 -15.17 21.19
N VAL A 263 7.16 -14.08 21.49
CA VAL A 263 7.45 -12.76 20.94
C VAL A 263 7.92 -11.84 22.05
N ASP A 264 9.08 -11.20 21.87
CA ASP A 264 9.47 -10.04 22.66
C ASP A 264 8.39 -8.94 22.56
N SER A 265 7.84 -8.53 23.69
CA SER A 265 7.07 -7.29 23.83
C SER A 265 7.85 -6.33 24.73
N ILE A 266 7.69 -5.03 24.49
CA ILE A 266 8.27 -4.00 25.35
C ILE A 266 7.17 -3.12 25.91
N SER A 267 7.12 -3.09 27.22
CA SER A 267 6.12 -2.34 27.97
C SER A 267 6.83 -1.29 28.80
N GLN A 268 6.33 -0.07 28.73
CA GLN A 268 6.77 0.99 29.63
C GLN A 268 6.29 0.68 31.05
N VAL A 269 7.16 0.88 32.04
CA VAL A 269 6.80 0.64 33.44
C VAL A 269 6.07 1.86 33.99
N PHE A 270 4.89 1.63 34.56
CA PHE A 270 4.09 2.65 35.23
C PHE A 270 3.95 2.37 36.73
N ALA A 271 3.91 3.43 37.52
CA ALA A 271 3.49 3.43 38.92
C ALA A 271 2.58 4.64 39.16
N ASP A 272 1.41 4.43 39.79
CA ASP A 272 0.41 5.47 40.04
C ASP A 272 0.03 6.27 38.77
N ASN A 273 -0.17 5.57 37.64
CA ASN A 273 -0.46 6.13 36.31
C ASN A 273 0.60 7.12 35.78
N ARG A 274 1.85 6.98 36.22
CA ARG A 274 3.00 7.74 35.71
C ARG A 274 4.14 6.82 35.33
N PRO A 275 4.92 7.14 34.28
CA PRO A 275 6.13 6.40 33.98
C PRO A 275 7.10 6.38 35.15
N VAL A 276 7.63 5.20 35.43
CA VAL A 276 8.77 5.05 36.33
C VAL A 276 10.01 5.52 35.59
N LEU A 277 10.75 6.42 36.22
CA LEU A 277 11.95 7.02 35.66
C LEU A 277 13.22 6.45 36.31
N ASP A 278 14.31 6.35 35.55
CA ASP A 278 15.65 6.10 36.07
C ASP A 278 16.24 7.34 36.76
N ASP A 279 17.43 7.20 37.37
CA ASP A 279 18.11 8.29 38.10
C ASP A 279 18.43 9.51 37.21
N ASP A 280 18.44 9.34 35.89
CA ASP A 280 18.70 10.36 34.89
C ASP A 280 17.39 10.88 34.23
N GLY A 281 16.21 10.52 34.76
CA GLY A 281 14.92 11.01 34.27
C GLY A 281 14.38 10.29 33.03
N HIS A 282 14.89 9.10 32.70
CA HIS A 282 14.45 8.32 31.53
C HIS A 282 13.35 7.34 31.87
N ARG A 283 12.43 7.16 30.92
CA ARG A 283 11.40 6.13 31.00
C ARG A 283 12.05 4.75 31.12
N THR A 284 11.56 3.97 32.07
CA THR A 284 11.95 2.57 32.26
C THR A 284 11.01 1.64 31.50
N TYR A 285 11.57 0.55 30.99
CA TYR A 285 10.85 -0.42 30.19
C TYR A 285 11.21 -1.84 30.63
N ILE A 286 10.25 -2.73 30.53
CA ILE A 286 10.45 -4.17 30.68
C ILE A 286 10.24 -4.85 29.33
N VAL A 287 11.06 -5.87 29.07
CA VAL A 287 10.87 -6.76 27.94
C VAL A 287 10.30 -8.04 28.49
N GLU A 288 9.15 -8.44 27.97
CA GLU A 288 8.42 -9.64 28.36
C GLU A 288 8.21 -10.53 27.14
N GLN A 289 8.18 -11.84 27.35
CA GLN A 289 7.81 -12.78 26.29
C GLN A 289 6.29 -12.94 26.28
N VAL A 290 5.70 -12.81 25.10
CA VAL A 290 4.27 -13.06 24.87
C VAL A 290 4.14 -14.32 24.04
N GLU A 291 3.42 -15.29 24.58
CA GLU A 291 3.12 -16.54 23.89
C GLU A 291 2.16 -16.30 22.72
N PRO A 292 2.36 -16.96 21.56
CA PRO A 292 1.42 -16.90 20.46
C PRO A 292 0.08 -17.53 20.90
N ASN A 293 -1.04 -16.93 20.52
CA ASN A 293 -2.39 -17.42 20.83
C ASN A 293 -3.31 -17.45 19.60
N GLN A 294 -2.73 -17.39 18.40
CA GLN A 294 -3.48 -17.34 17.14
C GLN A 294 -3.45 -18.69 16.42
N THR A 295 -4.62 -19.15 16.00
CA THR A 295 -4.75 -20.28 15.09
C THR A 295 -5.22 -19.80 13.72
N GLU A 296 -4.37 -20.01 12.71
CA GLU A 296 -4.71 -19.74 11.31
C GLU A 296 -5.07 -21.03 10.58
N LYS A 297 -6.09 -20.94 9.73
CA LYS A 297 -6.48 -22.01 8.80
C LYS A 297 -6.74 -21.42 7.44
N ARG A 298 -6.25 -22.09 6.39
CA ARG A 298 -6.57 -21.73 5.01
C ARG A 298 -6.82 -22.98 4.19
N TYR A 299 -7.82 -22.92 3.32
CA TYR A 299 -8.04 -23.95 2.32
C TYR A 299 -8.57 -23.33 1.05
N GLY A 300 -8.29 -24.00 -0.06
CA GLY A 300 -8.70 -23.51 -1.36
C GLY A 300 -8.58 -24.58 -2.43
N PHE A 301 -9.12 -24.26 -3.59
CA PHE A 301 -8.93 -25.06 -4.79
C PHE A 301 -8.93 -24.18 -6.02
N ASN A 302 -8.26 -24.66 -7.06
CA ASN A 302 -8.38 -24.16 -8.40
C ASN A 302 -8.70 -25.29 -9.37
N VAL A 303 -9.45 -24.96 -10.41
CA VAL A 303 -9.83 -25.88 -11.49
C VAL A 303 -9.91 -25.12 -12.79
N GLY A 304 -9.37 -25.69 -13.87
CA GLY A 304 -9.46 -25.09 -15.18
C GLY A 304 -9.41 -26.12 -16.29
N GLY A 305 -9.93 -25.77 -17.45
CA GLY A 305 -9.99 -26.65 -18.61
C GLY A 305 -10.82 -26.06 -19.75
N PRO A 306 -11.11 -26.84 -20.79
CA PRO A 306 -11.93 -26.39 -21.90
C PRO A 306 -13.42 -26.56 -21.57
N LEU A 307 -14.22 -25.55 -21.88
CA LEU A 307 -15.65 -25.71 -22.14
C LEU A 307 -15.88 -26.19 -23.58
N ILE A 308 -15.04 -25.70 -24.50
CA ILE A 308 -14.98 -26.09 -25.91
C ILE A 308 -13.50 -26.12 -26.28
N ASP A 309 -12.98 -27.29 -26.67
CA ASP A 309 -11.56 -27.46 -27.04
C ASP A 309 -11.14 -26.42 -28.10
N ASP A 310 -9.92 -25.90 -27.94
CA ASP A 310 -9.28 -24.85 -28.75
C ASP A 310 -10.01 -23.49 -28.79
N THR A 311 -11.21 -23.40 -28.20
CA THR A 311 -12.13 -22.26 -28.38
C THR A 311 -12.43 -21.54 -27.08
N LEU A 312 -12.96 -22.22 -26.07
CA LEU A 312 -13.46 -21.58 -24.86
C LEU A 312 -12.98 -22.32 -23.62
N PHE A 313 -12.32 -21.59 -22.73
CA PHE A 313 -11.69 -22.11 -21.54
C PHE A 313 -12.24 -21.46 -20.28
N TYR A 314 -12.20 -22.18 -19.16
CA TYR A 314 -12.53 -21.66 -17.85
C TYR A 314 -11.40 -21.91 -16.85
N PHE A 315 -11.27 -21.01 -15.89
CA PHE A 315 -10.47 -21.18 -14.69
C PHE A 315 -11.26 -20.64 -13.49
N VAL A 316 -11.29 -21.40 -12.40
CA VAL A 316 -11.95 -21.01 -11.15
C VAL A 316 -10.96 -21.22 -10.01
N ASN A 317 -10.85 -20.24 -9.13
CA ASN A 317 -10.08 -20.32 -7.89
C ASN A 317 -10.98 -19.89 -6.72
N TYR A 318 -10.96 -20.64 -5.63
CA TYR A 318 -11.68 -20.32 -4.41
C TYR A 318 -10.75 -20.53 -3.22
N ASN A 319 -10.74 -19.56 -2.30
CA ASN A 319 -9.95 -19.64 -1.07
C ASN A 319 -10.75 -19.13 0.12
N LYS A 320 -10.57 -19.79 1.27
CA LYS A 320 -11.07 -19.33 2.56
C LYS A 320 -9.95 -19.33 3.59
N TRP A 321 -9.82 -18.23 4.32
CA TRP A 321 -8.90 -18.04 5.42
C TRP A 321 -9.67 -17.67 6.68
N SER A 322 -9.15 -18.07 7.84
CA SER A 322 -9.59 -17.56 9.14
C SER A 322 -8.44 -17.51 10.12
N SER A 323 -8.40 -16.48 10.95
CA SER A 323 -7.58 -16.39 12.16
C SER A 323 -8.48 -16.32 13.38
N GLU A 324 -8.15 -17.08 14.42
CA GLU A 324 -8.92 -17.16 15.66
C GLU A 324 -7.94 -16.97 16.82
N LEU A 325 -8.23 -15.97 17.65
CA LEU A 325 -7.46 -15.63 18.86
C LEU A 325 -8.06 -16.35 20.06
N ASP A 326 -7.30 -17.24 20.68
CA ASP A 326 -7.70 -17.89 21.93
C ASP A 326 -7.48 -16.91 23.09
N LEU A 327 -8.56 -16.38 23.64
CA LEU A 327 -8.54 -15.41 24.74
C LEU A 327 -9.04 -16.06 26.02
N ASP A 328 -8.10 -16.52 26.84
CA ASP A 328 -8.38 -17.03 28.19
C ASP A 328 -8.61 -15.86 29.14
N TYR A 329 -9.86 -15.37 29.17
CA TYR A 329 -10.25 -14.24 30.01
C TYR A 329 -10.28 -14.59 31.50
N GLY A 330 -9.68 -13.71 32.30
CA GLY A 330 -9.69 -13.81 33.76
C GLY A 330 -9.87 -12.48 34.47
N PHE A 331 -10.02 -12.56 35.78
CA PHE A 331 -10.09 -11.42 36.70
C PHE A 331 -8.93 -11.49 37.68
N GLU A 332 -8.64 -10.39 38.38
CA GLU A 332 -7.49 -10.28 39.28
C GLU A 332 -7.31 -11.52 40.18
N GLY A 333 -6.17 -12.20 40.04
CA GLY A 333 -5.78 -13.40 40.76
C GLY A 333 -6.32 -14.73 40.21
N SER A 334 -6.91 -14.74 39.01
CA SER A 334 -7.46 -15.94 38.36
C SER A 334 -6.39 -16.85 37.76
N GLY A 335 -5.27 -16.28 37.32
CA GLY A 335 -4.20 -17.00 36.63
C GLY A 335 -4.49 -17.28 35.15
N ALA A 336 -5.47 -16.61 34.57
CA ALA A 336 -5.77 -16.67 33.13
C ALA A 336 -4.74 -15.87 32.32
N THR A 337 -4.58 -16.19 31.03
CA THR A 337 -3.61 -15.49 30.17
C THR A 337 -4.00 -14.04 29.89
N ASN A 338 -5.29 -13.73 29.79
CA ASN A 338 -5.82 -12.38 29.55
C ASN A 338 -6.61 -11.89 30.77
N GLU A 339 -5.88 -11.59 31.85
CA GLU A 339 -6.46 -11.14 33.11
C GLU A 339 -6.79 -9.63 33.10
N TYR A 340 -7.98 -9.28 33.57
CA TYR A 340 -8.35 -7.90 33.87
C TYR A 340 -7.93 -7.53 35.30
N ASP A 341 -7.41 -6.32 35.46
CA ASP A 341 -7.02 -5.72 36.75
C ASP A 341 -8.25 -5.26 37.56
N VAL A 342 -9.29 -6.07 37.57
CA VAL A 342 -10.54 -5.86 38.30
C VAL A 342 -10.99 -7.15 38.98
N SER A 343 -11.70 -7.02 40.09
CA SER A 343 -12.24 -8.20 40.78
C SER A 343 -13.50 -8.75 40.09
N GLU A 344 -13.72 -10.06 40.19
CA GLU A 344 -14.96 -10.71 39.75
C GLU A 344 -16.20 -10.12 40.47
N GLU A 345 -16.04 -9.64 41.71
CA GLU A 345 -17.10 -8.95 42.46
C GLU A 345 -17.46 -7.61 41.81
N SER A 346 -16.48 -6.79 41.43
CA SER A 346 -16.67 -5.51 40.75
C SER A 346 -17.33 -5.70 39.39
N TYR A 347 -16.89 -6.70 38.61
CA TYR A 347 -17.51 -7.08 37.34
C TYR A 347 -18.99 -7.46 37.52
N ASN A 348 -19.30 -8.33 38.48
CA ASN A 348 -20.68 -8.73 38.77
C ASN A 348 -21.52 -7.55 39.30
N ARG A 349 -20.93 -6.63 40.07
CA ARG A 349 -21.60 -5.42 40.53
C ARG A 349 -21.99 -4.52 39.35
N PHE A 350 -21.08 -4.29 38.41
CA PHE A 350 -21.37 -3.55 37.19
C PHE A 350 -22.55 -4.16 36.41
N LEU A 351 -22.52 -5.47 36.15
CA LEU A 351 -23.61 -6.16 35.43
C LEU A 351 -24.96 -6.07 36.16
N ASN A 352 -24.96 -6.12 37.49
CA ASN A 352 -26.17 -5.95 38.29
C ASN A 352 -26.75 -4.53 38.16
N ILE A 353 -25.90 -3.49 38.17
CA ILE A 353 -26.33 -2.11 37.96
C ILE A 353 -26.91 -1.96 36.54
N LEU A 354 -26.19 -2.46 35.53
CA LEU A 354 -26.62 -2.43 34.14
C LEU A 354 -28.00 -3.07 33.94
N ASN A 355 -28.24 -4.23 34.56
CA ASN A 355 -29.54 -4.90 34.47
C ASN A 355 -30.65 -4.20 35.28
N ASN A 356 -30.38 -3.81 36.53
CA ASN A 356 -31.43 -3.29 37.42
C ASN A 356 -31.83 -1.86 37.08
N GLU A 357 -30.85 -1.01 36.78
CA GLU A 357 -31.09 0.41 36.52
C GLU A 357 -31.31 0.70 35.05
N TYR A 358 -30.69 -0.04 34.12
CA TYR A 358 -30.81 0.23 32.68
C TYR A 358 -31.60 -0.83 31.91
N GLY A 359 -31.89 -2.00 32.51
CA GLY A 359 -32.60 -3.09 31.83
C GLY A 359 -31.79 -3.77 30.72
N LEU A 360 -30.46 -3.63 30.76
CA LEU A 360 -29.53 -4.16 29.76
C LEU A 360 -28.69 -5.32 30.33
N THR A 361 -28.19 -6.18 29.46
CA THR A 361 -27.30 -7.29 29.82
C THR A 361 -26.13 -7.32 28.85
N ASP A 362 -24.95 -7.71 29.33
CA ASP A 362 -23.74 -7.81 28.50
C ASP A 362 -22.80 -8.91 29.03
N SER A 363 -21.72 -9.18 28.29
CA SER A 363 -20.67 -10.13 28.68
C SER A 363 -19.31 -9.75 28.08
N LEU A 364 -18.21 -10.42 28.43
CA LEU A 364 -16.89 -10.14 27.83
C LEU A 364 -16.80 -10.48 26.33
N GLY A 365 -17.67 -11.35 25.82
CA GLY A 365 -17.61 -11.91 24.46
C GLY A 365 -16.81 -13.23 24.39
N GLY A 366 -16.73 -13.83 23.20
CA GLY A 366 -15.94 -15.05 22.96
C GLY A 366 -14.60 -14.77 22.28
N ASP A 367 -13.98 -15.80 21.73
CA ASP A 367 -12.76 -15.71 20.93
C ASP A 367 -13.03 -14.93 19.63
N PRO A 368 -12.34 -13.79 19.40
CA PRO A 368 -12.53 -13.02 18.19
C PRO A 368 -11.96 -13.76 16.99
N LYS A 369 -12.65 -13.61 15.87
CA LYS A 369 -12.35 -14.37 14.66
C LYS A 369 -12.43 -13.53 13.40
N ASP A 370 -11.32 -13.49 12.69
CA ASP A 370 -11.22 -12.88 11.37
C ASP A 370 -11.49 -13.94 10.30
N THR A 371 -12.17 -13.54 9.22
CA THR A 371 -12.46 -14.43 8.09
C THR A 371 -12.32 -13.70 6.77
N ASN A 372 -11.74 -14.39 5.79
CA ASN A 372 -11.68 -13.92 4.42
C ASN A 372 -12.08 -15.04 3.46
N GLU A 373 -13.02 -14.77 2.56
CA GLU A 373 -13.40 -15.66 1.47
C GLU A 373 -13.16 -14.96 0.13
N THR A 374 -12.55 -15.65 -0.82
CA THR A 374 -12.27 -15.13 -2.17
C THR A 374 -12.71 -16.13 -3.24
N LEU A 375 -13.23 -15.60 -4.36
CA LEU A 375 -13.59 -16.36 -5.55
C LEU A 375 -13.09 -15.59 -6.78
N LEU A 376 -12.37 -16.29 -7.66
CA LEU A 376 -11.99 -15.81 -8.98
C LEU A 376 -12.51 -16.75 -10.05
N VAL A 377 -13.13 -16.20 -11.09
CA VAL A 377 -13.57 -16.92 -12.29
C VAL A 377 -13.03 -16.22 -13.52
N LYS A 378 -12.31 -16.95 -14.37
CA LYS A 378 -11.82 -16.45 -15.65
C LYS A 378 -12.36 -17.30 -16.79
N LEU A 379 -12.82 -16.63 -17.85
CA LEU A 379 -13.22 -17.23 -19.12
C LEU A 379 -12.33 -16.66 -20.21
N SER A 380 -11.70 -17.54 -20.99
CA SER A 380 -10.84 -17.16 -22.10
C SER A 380 -11.41 -17.75 -23.38
N TRP A 381 -11.73 -16.89 -24.34
CA TRP A 381 -12.42 -17.26 -25.57
C TRP A 381 -11.59 -16.86 -26.78
N ASN A 382 -11.12 -17.85 -27.53
CA ASN A 382 -10.62 -17.70 -28.88
C ASN A 382 -11.83 -17.59 -29.81
N ILE A 383 -12.25 -16.37 -30.15
CA ILE A 383 -13.44 -16.10 -30.97
C ILE A 383 -13.18 -16.55 -32.40
N ALA A 384 -11.99 -16.23 -32.90
CA ALA A 384 -11.42 -16.58 -34.19
C ALA A 384 -9.88 -16.50 -34.10
N ASP A 385 -9.17 -16.85 -35.16
CA ASP A 385 -7.70 -16.82 -35.20
C ASP A 385 -7.13 -15.40 -34.96
N ASP A 386 -7.90 -14.37 -35.29
CA ASP A 386 -7.59 -12.94 -35.21
C ASP A 386 -8.23 -12.23 -34.00
N HIS A 387 -9.08 -12.91 -33.23
CA HIS A 387 -9.86 -12.28 -32.16
C HIS A 387 -9.94 -13.18 -30.92
N ARG A 388 -9.52 -12.66 -29.77
CA ARG A 388 -9.67 -13.35 -28.48
C ARG A 388 -10.26 -12.41 -27.42
N LEU A 389 -10.98 -12.96 -26.47
CA LEU A 389 -11.54 -12.24 -25.34
C LEU A 389 -11.23 -12.97 -24.04
N ASP A 390 -10.77 -12.22 -23.04
CA ASP A 390 -10.69 -12.70 -21.67
C ASP A 390 -11.74 -11.97 -20.82
N PHE A 391 -12.37 -12.68 -19.89
CA PHE A 391 -13.30 -12.14 -18.89
C PHE A 391 -12.91 -12.69 -17.52
N THR A 392 -12.71 -11.82 -16.54
CA THR A 392 -12.36 -12.18 -15.16
C THR A 392 -13.39 -11.57 -14.21
N TYR A 393 -13.89 -12.36 -13.26
CA TYR A 393 -14.72 -11.92 -12.14
C TYR A 393 -14.02 -12.28 -10.83
N GLN A 394 -13.98 -11.35 -9.89
CA GLN A 394 -13.38 -11.49 -8.58
C GLN A 394 -14.39 -11.04 -7.52
N TRP A 395 -14.47 -11.81 -6.44
CA TRP A 395 -15.31 -11.52 -5.28
C TRP A 395 -14.53 -11.82 -4.01
N GLN A 396 -14.69 -10.96 -3.01
CA GLN A 396 -14.15 -11.16 -1.67
C GLN A 396 -15.10 -10.64 -0.59
N ASP A 397 -15.19 -11.37 0.52
CA ASP A 397 -15.85 -10.99 1.77
C ASP A 397 -14.85 -11.13 2.91
N ASP A 398 -14.38 -9.98 3.39
CA ASP A 398 -13.34 -9.83 4.40
C ASP A 398 -13.98 -9.25 5.68
N LYS A 399 -13.71 -9.89 6.81
CA LYS A 399 -14.30 -9.55 8.11
C LYS A 399 -13.25 -9.65 9.19
N ASP A 400 -13.00 -8.51 9.83
CA ASP A 400 -12.10 -8.41 10.97
C ASP A 400 -12.91 -8.08 12.22
N GLU A 401 -12.82 -8.90 13.27
CA GLU A 401 -13.43 -8.59 14.56
C GLU A 401 -12.52 -7.68 15.38
N THR A 402 -13.08 -6.63 15.96
CA THR A 402 -12.28 -5.58 16.61
C THR A 402 -12.90 -5.12 17.93
N ASN A 403 -12.15 -4.28 18.66
CA ASN A 403 -12.56 -3.69 19.94
C ASN A 403 -12.90 -4.73 21.03
N PHE A 404 -12.28 -5.90 20.96
CA PHE A 404 -12.26 -6.87 22.06
C PHE A 404 -11.16 -6.52 23.06
N GLY A 405 -11.36 -6.86 24.33
CA GLY A 405 -10.34 -6.67 25.36
C GLY A 405 -9.31 -7.80 25.35
N THR A 406 -8.10 -7.50 25.80
CA THR A 406 -6.99 -8.45 25.96
C THR A 406 -6.45 -8.50 27.40
N GLY A 407 -7.25 -8.03 28.38
CA GLY A 407 -6.87 -7.87 29.79
C GLY A 407 -6.61 -6.40 30.19
N GLY A 408 -6.06 -6.20 31.40
CA GLY A 408 -5.69 -4.89 31.96
C GLY A 408 -6.83 -4.14 32.67
N THR A 409 -6.70 -2.81 32.79
CA THR A 409 -7.63 -1.96 33.57
C THR A 409 -8.89 -1.53 32.82
N SER A 410 -9.07 -1.95 31.57
CA SER A 410 -10.21 -1.56 30.72
C SER A 410 -10.98 -2.80 30.27
N VAL A 411 -12.13 -3.03 30.90
CA VAL A 411 -13.03 -4.13 30.56
C VAL A 411 -13.84 -3.73 29.32
N GLN A 412 -13.59 -4.41 28.20
CA GLN A 412 -14.34 -4.23 26.95
C GLN A 412 -15.43 -5.30 26.83
N PHE A 413 -16.68 -4.87 26.74
CA PHE A 413 -17.82 -5.79 26.65
C PHE A 413 -18.16 -6.17 25.20
N ALA A 414 -18.89 -7.27 25.04
CA ALA A 414 -19.30 -7.82 23.75
C ALA A 414 -20.12 -6.84 22.92
N SER A 415 -20.93 -5.99 23.55
CA SER A 415 -21.69 -4.95 22.85
C SER A 415 -20.83 -3.84 22.23
N SER A 416 -19.61 -3.64 22.75
CA SER A 416 -18.63 -2.68 22.21
C SER A 416 -17.81 -3.20 21.04
N ARG A 417 -17.79 -4.52 20.87
CA ARG A 417 -17.17 -5.16 19.72
C ARG A 417 -17.93 -4.85 18.45
N TYR A 418 -17.20 -4.80 17.34
CA TYR A 418 -17.78 -4.69 16.01
C TYR A 418 -16.93 -5.46 15.01
N THR A 419 -17.57 -5.92 13.94
CA THR A 419 -16.88 -6.50 12.79
C THR A 419 -16.69 -5.42 11.73
N TYR A 420 -15.46 -5.12 11.37
CA TYR A 420 -15.19 -4.33 10.18
C TYR A 420 -15.35 -5.24 8.97
N ALA A 421 -16.37 -5.00 8.15
CA ALA A 421 -16.71 -5.84 7.01
C ALA A 421 -16.44 -5.09 5.71
N THR A 422 -15.57 -5.65 4.87
CA THR A 422 -15.24 -5.14 3.55
C THR A 422 -15.67 -6.15 2.49
N LYS A 423 -16.45 -5.68 1.51
CA LYS A 423 -16.81 -6.45 0.33
C LYS A 423 -16.12 -5.87 -0.88
N PHE A 424 -15.46 -6.72 -1.64
CA PHE A 424 -14.79 -6.36 -2.87
C PHE A 424 -15.41 -7.16 -4.01
N ASN A 425 -15.89 -6.47 -5.03
CA ASN A 425 -16.43 -7.04 -6.25
C ASN A 425 -15.72 -6.41 -7.42
N ASN A 426 -15.30 -7.23 -8.36
CA ASN A 426 -14.60 -6.73 -9.51
C ASN A 426 -14.90 -7.61 -10.73
N PHE A 427 -15.12 -7.01 -11.89
CA PHE A 427 -15.04 -7.72 -13.14
C PHE A 427 -14.20 -6.96 -14.14
N ALA A 428 -13.54 -7.67 -15.03
CA ALA A 428 -12.94 -7.10 -16.21
C ALA A 428 -13.10 -7.99 -17.43
N THR A 429 -13.05 -7.36 -18.59
CA THR A 429 -12.94 -8.05 -19.87
C THR A 429 -11.98 -7.30 -20.77
N LYS A 430 -11.22 -8.05 -21.57
CA LYS A 430 -10.31 -7.49 -22.55
C LYS A 430 -10.43 -8.25 -23.87
N LEU A 431 -10.69 -7.52 -24.95
CA LEU A 431 -10.77 -8.01 -26.31
C LEU A 431 -9.47 -7.67 -27.03
N TYR A 432 -8.79 -8.67 -27.59
CA TYR A 432 -7.60 -8.51 -28.42
C TYR A 432 -7.99 -8.82 -29.86
N SER A 433 -7.55 -8.01 -30.81
CA SER A 433 -7.94 -8.10 -32.21
C SER A 433 -6.80 -7.74 -33.14
N ASP A 434 -6.44 -8.69 -34.01
CA ASP A 434 -5.47 -8.52 -35.09
C ASP A 434 -6.23 -8.23 -36.39
N TRP A 435 -6.39 -6.95 -36.74
CA TRP A 435 -7.21 -6.57 -37.89
C TRP A 435 -6.52 -6.86 -39.23
N ASN A 436 -5.18 -6.84 -39.23
CA ASN A 436 -4.30 -7.27 -40.32
C ASN A 436 -2.87 -7.43 -39.77
N GLU A 437 -1.92 -7.77 -40.65
CA GLU A 437 -0.51 -8.02 -40.33
C GLU A 437 0.24 -6.82 -39.71
N ASP A 438 -0.25 -5.60 -39.91
CA ASP A 438 0.37 -4.37 -39.43
C ASP A 438 -0.44 -3.68 -38.32
N PHE A 439 -1.68 -4.08 -38.04
CA PHE A 439 -2.57 -3.34 -37.11
C PHE A 439 -3.34 -4.24 -36.16
N SER A 440 -3.12 -4.04 -34.86
CA SER A 440 -3.80 -4.74 -33.77
C SER A 440 -4.38 -3.76 -32.74
N THR A 441 -5.41 -4.17 -32.02
CA THR A 441 -6.02 -3.40 -30.93
C THR A 441 -6.34 -4.26 -29.73
N GLU A 442 -6.20 -3.69 -28.53
CA GLU A 442 -6.69 -4.24 -27.28
C GLU A 442 -7.71 -3.27 -26.67
N ILE A 443 -8.91 -3.76 -26.33
CA ILE A 443 -9.99 -2.95 -25.73
C ILE A 443 -10.38 -3.58 -24.39
N GLY A 444 -10.24 -2.84 -23.31
CA GLY A 444 -10.56 -3.29 -21.95
C GLY A 444 -11.79 -2.60 -21.36
N ILE A 445 -12.48 -3.30 -20.47
CA ILE A 445 -13.48 -2.78 -19.53
C ILE A 445 -13.21 -3.44 -18.18
N ALA A 446 -13.11 -2.69 -17.10
CA ALA A 446 -13.04 -3.14 -15.73
C ALA A 446 -13.99 -2.33 -14.86
N TYR A 447 -14.53 -2.93 -13.82
CA TYR A 447 -15.35 -2.25 -12.82
C TYR A 447 -15.04 -2.86 -11.47
N LYS A 448 -14.63 -2.01 -10.53
CA LYS A 448 -14.35 -2.37 -9.15
C LYS A 448 -15.32 -1.64 -8.22
N ASP A 449 -15.93 -2.40 -7.32
CA ASP A 449 -16.81 -1.92 -6.26
C ASP A 449 -16.29 -2.47 -4.93
N VAL A 450 -15.93 -1.54 -4.04
CA VAL A 450 -15.50 -1.86 -2.68
C VAL A 450 -16.40 -1.11 -1.72
N SER A 451 -16.98 -1.83 -0.76
CA SER A 451 -17.75 -1.23 0.32
C SER A 451 -17.26 -1.73 1.67
N SER A 452 -17.05 -0.80 2.60
CA SER A 452 -16.63 -1.09 3.96
C SER A 452 -17.62 -0.46 4.95
N ARG A 453 -17.91 -1.20 6.03
CA ARG A 453 -18.74 -0.71 7.13
C ARG A 453 -18.42 -1.45 8.41
N SER A 454 -18.59 -0.76 9.54
CA SER A 454 -18.60 -1.41 10.84
C SER A 454 -19.97 -2.03 11.11
N LEU A 455 -19.98 -3.33 11.40
CA LEU A 455 -21.15 -4.08 11.89
C LEU A 455 -21.09 -4.06 13.42
N THR A 456 -21.85 -3.16 14.02
CA THR A 456 -21.86 -2.96 15.48
C THR A 456 -22.73 -4.01 16.16
N ASN A 457 -22.36 -4.42 17.37
CA ASN A 457 -23.13 -5.36 18.18
C ASN A 457 -24.22 -4.69 19.04
N SER A 458 -24.34 -3.37 18.94
CA SER A 458 -25.23 -2.54 19.75
C SER A 458 -25.83 -1.41 18.91
N ASP A 459 -26.99 -0.92 19.37
CA ASP A 459 -27.69 0.26 18.84
C ASP A 459 -27.65 1.46 19.82
N ILE A 460 -27.07 1.28 21.02
CA ILE A 460 -26.82 2.40 21.96
C ILE A 460 -25.46 3.03 21.68
N GLY A 461 -25.29 4.31 22.05
CA GLY A 461 -24.02 5.01 21.92
C GLY A 461 -22.94 4.48 22.89
N SER A 462 -21.76 5.08 22.83
CA SER A 462 -20.62 4.66 23.66
C SER A 462 -20.84 4.98 25.13
N VAL A 463 -20.57 4.04 26.03
CA VAL A 463 -20.64 4.27 27.47
C VAL A 463 -19.38 3.74 28.14
N LYS A 464 -18.69 4.64 28.86
CA LYS A 464 -17.56 4.33 29.74
C LYS A 464 -17.99 4.54 31.20
N VAL A 465 -17.75 3.54 32.03
CA VAL A 465 -17.99 3.63 33.48
C VAL A 465 -16.70 3.31 34.21
N GLU A 466 -16.18 4.25 34.98
CA GLU A 466 -15.05 3.99 35.87
C GLU A 466 -15.54 3.36 37.18
N GLU A 467 -14.74 2.51 37.83
CA GLU A 467 -15.07 1.98 39.15
C GLU A 467 -15.03 3.08 40.22
N TYR A 468 -14.01 3.95 40.10
CA TYR A 468 -13.80 5.20 40.80
C TYR A 468 -13.04 6.17 39.89
N PHE A 469 -13.00 7.46 40.22
CA PHE A 469 -12.41 8.49 39.35
C PHE A 469 -10.95 8.14 38.98
N ARG A 470 -10.70 7.94 37.68
CA ARG A 470 -9.45 7.49 37.06
C ARG A 470 -8.99 6.08 37.47
N GLY A 471 -9.93 5.23 37.88
CA GLY A 471 -9.73 3.81 38.16
C GLY A 471 -10.00 2.93 36.93
N PRO A 472 -10.10 1.60 37.12
CA PRO A 472 -10.48 0.68 36.05
C PRO A 472 -11.80 1.07 35.40
N SER A 473 -11.92 0.85 34.08
CA SER A 473 -13.07 1.26 33.27
C SER A 473 -13.82 0.07 32.66
N TYR A 474 -15.12 0.25 32.48
CA TYR A 474 -16.06 -0.72 31.93
C TYR A 474 -16.75 -0.06 30.73
N ASN A 475 -16.46 -0.57 29.53
CA ASN A 475 -16.84 0.06 28.26
C ASN A 475 -17.81 -0.83 27.49
N PHE A 476 -18.97 -0.27 27.14
CA PHE A 476 -20.06 -0.99 26.46
C PHE A 476 -20.84 -0.06 25.54
N GLY A 477 -21.74 -0.62 24.72
CA GLY A 477 -22.43 0.14 23.68
C GLY A 477 -21.57 0.33 22.44
N THR A 478 -22.06 1.05 21.44
CA THR A 478 -21.35 1.22 20.17
C THR A 478 -20.11 2.09 20.36
N ASP A 479 -18.97 1.66 19.83
CA ASP A 479 -17.76 2.49 19.76
C ASP A 479 -18.05 3.87 19.14
N GLU A 480 -17.49 4.93 19.72
CA GLU A 480 -17.85 6.31 19.40
C GLU A 480 -17.59 6.69 17.94
N PHE A 481 -16.62 6.04 17.29
CA PHE A 481 -16.28 6.27 15.88
C PHE A 481 -17.11 5.41 14.92
N ARG A 482 -17.93 4.48 15.43
CA ARG A 482 -18.75 3.54 14.64
C ARG A 482 -20.24 3.84 14.65
N HIS A 483 -20.67 4.92 15.31
CA HIS A 483 -22.07 5.38 15.33
C HIS A 483 -22.65 5.59 13.91
N ALA A 484 -21.87 6.20 13.01
CA ALA A 484 -22.12 6.19 11.57
C ALA A 484 -20.78 6.15 10.84
N ASN A 485 -20.39 4.98 10.34
CA ASN A 485 -19.11 4.79 9.66
C ASN A 485 -19.25 3.78 8.51
N SER A 486 -19.21 4.30 7.29
CA SER A 486 -19.21 3.49 6.08
C SER A 486 -18.50 4.23 4.96
N SER A 487 -17.82 3.49 4.11
CA SER A 487 -17.22 4.01 2.90
C SER A 487 -17.51 3.09 1.73
N ALA A 488 -17.54 3.66 0.52
CA ALA A 488 -17.64 2.90 -0.71
C ALA A 488 -16.87 3.58 -1.84
N THR A 489 -16.26 2.77 -2.71
CA THR A 489 -15.66 3.22 -3.97
C THR A 489 -16.22 2.44 -5.13
N GLU A 490 -16.61 3.15 -6.18
CA GLU A 490 -16.95 2.56 -7.47
C GLU A 490 -15.98 3.11 -8.52
N ASN A 491 -15.21 2.23 -9.15
CA ASN A 491 -14.23 2.59 -10.16
C ASN A 491 -14.56 1.88 -11.47
N LEU A 492 -14.99 2.64 -12.48
CA LEU A 492 -15.22 2.15 -13.84
C LEU A 492 -13.99 2.42 -14.69
N THR A 493 -13.64 1.45 -15.55
CA THR A 493 -12.37 1.51 -16.26
C THR A 493 -12.34 0.92 -17.71
N LEU A 494 -12.38 1.70 -18.80
CA LEU A 494 -12.14 1.35 -20.25
C LEU A 494 -10.80 1.83 -20.86
N SER A 495 -10.02 0.88 -21.33
CA SER A 495 -8.76 1.11 -22.04
C SER A 495 -8.92 0.80 -23.52
N LEU A 496 -8.16 1.51 -24.33
CA LEU A 496 -7.91 1.22 -25.74
C LEU A 496 -6.41 1.33 -25.96
N ASP A 497 -5.81 0.26 -26.45
CA ASP A 497 -4.43 0.22 -26.90
C ASP A 497 -4.44 -0.22 -28.36
N ALA A 498 -3.66 0.43 -29.20
CA ALA A 498 -3.56 0.14 -30.62
C ALA A 498 -2.11 0.19 -31.06
N THR A 499 -1.71 -0.81 -31.84
CA THR A 499 -0.34 -0.97 -32.34
C THR A 499 -0.38 -0.97 -33.86
N TYR A 500 0.50 -0.17 -34.47
CA TYR A 500 0.69 -0.12 -35.91
C TYR A 500 2.16 -0.36 -36.27
N LEU A 501 2.44 -1.46 -36.98
CA LEU A 501 3.76 -1.76 -37.51
C LEU A 501 3.94 -1.03 -38.86
N MET A 502 4.97 -0.20 -38.95
CA MET A 502 5.34 0.53 -40.15
C MET A 502 6.84 0.37 -40.39
N ASP A 503 7.22 -0.48 -41.35
CA ASP A 503 8.61 -0.86 -41.60
C ASP A 503 9.28 -1.43 -40.32
N GLU A 504 10.23 -0.70 -39.72
CA GLU A 504 10.87 -1.07 -38.45
C GLU A 504 10.26 -0.35 -37.22
N HIS A 505 9.28 0.53 -37.42
CA HIS A 505 8.61 1.32 -36.37
C HIS A 505 7.38 0.59 -35.84
N GLU A 506 7.30 0.45 -34.52
CA GLU A 506 6.14 -0.03 -33.80
C GLU A 506 5.48 1.17 -33.11
N ILE A 507 4.43 1.69 -33.73
CA ILE A 507 3.71 2.87 -33.24
C ILE A 507 2.55 2.41 -32.36
N ASN A 508 2.67 2.67 -31.06
CA ASN A 508 1.65 2.40 -30.07
C ASN A 508 0.91 3.69 -29.73
N PHE A 509 -0.42 3.66 -29.70
CA PHE A 509 -1.22 4.76 -29.18
C PHE A 509 -2.39 4.21 -28.40
N GLY A 510 -2.76 4.92 -27.34
CA GLY A 510 -3.84 4.47 -26.50
C GLY A 510 -4.54 5.58 -25.74
N MET A 511 -5.69 5.18 -25.21
CA MET A 511 -6.57 6.00 -24.41
C MET A 511 -6.98 5.21 -23.19
N GLN A 512 -6.83 5.87 -22.05
CA GLN A 512 -7.37 5.49 -20.78
C GLN A 512 -8.25 6.67 -20.33
N TYR A 513 -9.39 6.41 -19.75
CA TYR A 513 -10.13 7.40 -18.96
C TYR A 513 -10.05 6.87 -17.47
N GLU A 514 -10.63 7.42 -16.42
CA GLU A 514 -11.02 6.75 -15.17
C GLU A 514 -12.26 7.45 -14.64
N SER A 515 -13.19 6.74 -14.00
CA SER A 515 -14.35 7.32 -13.31
C SER A 515 -14.46 6.69 -11.94
N LEU A 516 -13.97 7.42 -10.94
CA LEU A 516 -13.90 6.98 -9.55
C LEU A 516 -14.92 7.77 -8.72
N ASN A 517 -15.94 7.08 -8.22
CA ASN A 517 -16.86 7.59 -7.22
C ASN A 517 -16.35 7.23 -5.82
N LEU A 518 -16.40 8.20 -4.91
CA LEU A 518 -15.91 8.11 -3.54
C LEU A 518 -17.03 8.54 -2.59
N TYR A 519 -17.56 7.59 -1.84
CA TYR A 519 -18.56 7.81 -0.79
C TYR A 519 -17.94 7.59 0.58
N ASN A 520 -18.04 8.58 1.47
CA ASN A 520 -17.62 8.41 2.86
C ASN A 520 -18.65 9.00 3.81
N LEU A 521 -19.10 8.20 4.76
CA LEU A 521 -19.96 8.57 5.87
C LEU A 521 -19.17 8.40 7.17
N PHE A 522 -19.00 9.50 7.88
CA PHE A 522 -18.40 9.50 9.21
C PHE A 522 -19.10 10.53 10.10
N ALA A 523 -19.72 10.06 11.18
CA ALA A 523 -20.26 10.91 12.23
C ALA A 523 -19.97 10.26 13.58
N ALA A 524 -18.80 10.55 14.14
CA ALA A 524 -18.46 10.12 15.49
C ALA A 524 -19.42 10.76 16.51
N ASN A 525 -19.64 10.10 17.65
CA ASN A 525 -20.51 10.61 18.73
C ASN A 525 -21.98 10.87 18.34
N SER A 526 -22.46 10.46 17.16
CA SER A 526 -23.83 10.75 16.69
C SER A 526 -24.94 9.99 17.43
N LEU A 527 -24.61 8.95 18.21
CA LEU A 527 -25.53 8.28 19.14
C LEU A 527 -25.36 8.78 20.60
N GLY A 528 -24.41 9.70 20.84
CA GLY A 528 -24.00 10.15 22.17
C GLY A 528 -22.91 9.25 22.77
N SER A 529 -22.01 9.86 23.56
CA SER A 529 -20.99 9.14 24.33
C SER A 529 -21.01 9.62 25.77
N TRP A 530 -21.20 8.70 26.72
CA TRP A 530 -21.34 8.99 28.14
C TRP A 530 -20.16 8.44 28.94
N GLU A 531 -19.62 9.25 29.84
CA GLU A 531 -18.66 8.81 30.84
C GLU A 531 -19.21 8.98 32.26
N PHE A 532 -18.99 7.99 33.11
CA PHE A 532 -19.38 7.99 34.52
C PHE A 532 -18.13 7.82 35.39
N ASP A 533 -17.89 8.77 36.30
CA ASP A 533 -16.69 8.82 37.15
C ASP A 533 -16.58 7.65 38.15
N ASN A 534 -17.67 6.92 38.41
CA ASN A 534 -17.73 5.83 39.39
C ASN A 534 -19.04 5.02 39.26
N PHE A 535 -19.08 3.83 39.87
CA PHE A 535 -20.29 2.98 39.91
C PHE A 535 -21.50 3.62 40.59
N ASN A 536 -21.32 4.47 41.61
CA ASN A 536 -22.47 5.11 42.26
C ASN A 536 -23.09 6.16 41.33
N GLY A 537 -22.27 6.90 40.57
CA GLY A 537 -22.74 7.81 39.53
C GLY A 537 -23.50 7.05 38.45
N PHE A 538 -22.97 5.91 38.00
CA PHE A 538 -23.64 5.05 37.04
C PHE A 538 -24.98 4.50 37.56
N GLU A 539 -25.05 4.02 38.81
CA GLU A 539 -26.29 3.54 39.43
C GLU A 539 -27.34 4.66 39.57
N ASN A 540 -26.92 5.89 39.91
CA ASN A 540 -27.81 7.04 40.03
C ASN A 540 -28.06 7.78 38.71
N ARG A 541 -27.48 7.30 37.60
CA ARG A 541 -27.52 7.92 36.26
C ARG A 541 -26.99 9.35 36.25
N GLU A 542 -25.91 9.61 36.97
CA GLU A 542 -25.22 10.89 37.07
C GLU A 542 -23.95 10.86 36.19
N VAL A 543 -23.97 11.57 35.06
CA VAL A 543 -22.80 11.71 34.16
C VAL A 543 -21.64 12.33 34.93
N GLY A 544 -20.41 11.89 34.61
CA GLY A 544 -19.18 12.42 35.15
C GLY A 544 -19.09 13.95 35.03
N ASN A 545 -18.45 14.59 36.00
CA ASN A 545 -18.33 16.04 36.00
C ASN A 545 -16.98 16.51 36.54
N TYR A 546 -16.11 16.93 35.63
CA TYR A 546 -14.83 17.53 35.99
C TYR A 546 -14.86 19.05 35.86
N LYS A 547 -14.78 19.74 37.01
CA LYS A 547 -14.71 21.22 37.10
C LYS A 547 -15.87 21.94 36.39
N GLY A 548 -17.08 21.39 36.48
CA GLY A 548 -18.28 21.99 35.88
C GLY A 548 -18.42 21.72 34.39
N LYS A 549 -17.69 20.75 33.84
CA LYS A 549 -17.91 20.19 32.51
C LYS A 549 -18.39 18.76 32.68
N TYR A 550 -19.58 18.45 32.16
CA TYR A 550 -20.06 17.09 32.14
C TYR A 550 -19.37 16.29 31.03
N ASP A 551 -18.99 15.06 31.36
CA ASP A 551 -18.28 14.13 30.48
C ASP A 551 -19.29 13.40 29.57
N PHE A 552 -19.85 14.18 28.65
CA PHE A 552 -20.74 13.73 27.60
C PHE A 552 -20.36 14.40 26.28
N SER A 553 -20.33 13.62 25.20
CA SER A 553 -20.02 14.11 23.85
C SER A 553 -21.19 13.82 22.90
N TYR A 554 -21.55 14.82 22.09
CA TYR A 554 -22.48 14.65 20.98
C TYR A 554 -22.03 15.51 19.80
N SER A 555 -21.81 14.85 18.68
CA SER A 555 -21.39 15.49 17.43
C SER A 555 -22.21 14.89 16.28
N ASN A 556 -22.66 15.73 15.36
CA ASN A 556 -23.49 15.29 14.25
C ASN A 556 -23.49 16.34 13.13
N ALA A 557 -24.15 16.07 12.00
CA ALA A 557 -24.57 17.14 11.12
C ALA A 557 -25.45 18.14 11.89
N PHE A 558 -25.36 19.43 11.59
CA PHE A 558 -26.20 20.44 12.25
C PHE A 558 -27.72 20.20 12.07
N THR A 559 -28.10 19.39 11.08
CA THR A 559 -29.48 18.92 10.83
C THR A 559 -29.92 17.79 11.76
N ASN A 560 -29.01 17.25 12.58
CA ASN A 560 -29.14 16.05 13.40
C ASN A 560 -29.32 14.73 12.61
N ASN A 561 -29.13 14.73 11.28
CA ASN A 561 -29.09 13.53 10.47
C ASN A 561 -27.63 13.15 10.16
N PRO A 562 -27.08 12.05 10.70
CA PRO A 562 -25.69 11.67 10.44
C PRO A 562 -25.40 11.43 8.96
N ASN A 563 -26.40 11.06 8.15
CA ASN A 563 -26.19 10.89 6.71
C ASN A 563 -25.86 12.21 5.99
N ASP A 564 -26.19 13.35 6.58
CA ASP A 564 -25.87 14.66 5.99
C ASP A 564 -24.38 15.01 6.18
N THR A 565 -23.60 14.21 6.93
CA THR A 565 -22.12 14.33 7.00
C THR A 565 -21.41 13.56 5.90
N ALA A 566 -22.15 12.78 5.11
CA ALA A 566 -21.57 12.04 4.01
C ALA A 566 -21.20 12.98 2.87
N TYR A 567 -20.11 12.65 2.18
CA TYR A 567 -19.89 13.14 0.83
C TYR A 567 -19.95 11.97 -0.15
N ASP A 568 -20.39 12.30 -1.36
CA ASP A 568 -20.48 11.42 -2.51
C ASP A 568 -19.98 12.23 -3.70
N ALA A 569 -18.77 11.94 -4.16
CA ALA A 569 -18.08 12.74 -5.17
C ALA A 569 -17.44 11.85 -6.23
N THR A 570 -17.61 12.25 -7.49
CA THR A 570 -16.98 11.59 -8.64
C THR A 570 -15.84 12.43 -9.19
N ARG A 571 -14.68 11.79 -9.33
CA ARG A 571 -13.54 12.31 -10.06
C ARG A 571 -13.28 11.44 -11.27
N ASN A 572 -12.99 12.09 -12.39
CA ASN A 572 -12.58 11.43 -13.60
C ASN A 572 -11.15 11.80 -14.02
N GLN A 573 -10.47 10.89 -14.69
CA GLN A 573 -9.15 11.13 -15.30
C GLN A 573 -9.20 10.77 -16.79
N LEU A 574 -8.59 11.53 -17.69
CA LEU A 574 -8.38 11.14 -19.09
C LEU A 574 -6.89 11.08 -19.33
N ALA A 575 -6.39 9.93 -19.76
CA ALA A 575 -5.02 9.72 -20.19
C ALA A 575 -4.96 9.31 -21.67
N LEU A 576 -4.11 9.98 -22.43
CA LEU A 576 -3.84 9.70 -23.83
C LEU A 576 -2.34 9.48 -24.00
N TYR A 577 -1.93 8.53 -24.82
CA TYR A 577 -0.52 8.36 -25.14
C TYR A 577 -0.28 8.02 -26.60
N ILE A 578 0.92 8.36 -27.06
CA ILE A 578 1.50 7.86 -28.30
C ILE A 578 2.98 7.56 -28.06
N GLU A 579 3.45 6.48 -28.63
CA GLU A 579 4.78 5.93 -28.48
C GLU A 579 5.24 5.30 -29.79
N ASP A 580 6.52 5.40 -30.08
CA ASP A 580 7.17 4.72 -31.19
C ASP A 580 8.37 3.93 -30.65
N THR A 581 8.38 2.62 -30.88
CA THR A 581 9.53 1.75 -30.66
C THR A 581 10.15 1.40 -31.99
N PHE A 582 11.39 1.83 -32.20
CA PHE A 582 12.09 1.67 -33.48
C PHE A 582 13.56 1.33 -33.28
N TYR A 583 14.21 1.00 -34.39
CA TYR A 583 15.56 0.45 -34.41
C TYR A 583 16.51 1.38 -35.15
N VAL A 584 17.65 1.64 -34.52
CA VAL A 584 18.74 2.41 -35.13
C VAL A 584 19.87 1.43 -35.45
N GLY A 585 19.80 0.83 -36.63
CA GLY A 585 20.61 -0.35 -36.97
C GLY A 585 20.08 -1.61 -36.30
N ASP A 586 20.90 -2.67 -36.20
CA ASP A 586 20.44 -3.96 -35.67
C ASP A 586 20.54 -4.08 -34.13
N ASP A 587 21.36 -3.21 -33.49
CA ASP A 587 21.79 -3.36 -32.10
C ASP A 587 21.20 -2.32 -31.13
N LEU A 588 20.50 -1.29 -31.61
CA LEU A 588 19.94 -0.23 -30.78
C LEU A 588 18.43 -0.10 -30.98
N GLU A 589 17.67 -0.46 -29.94
CA GLU A 589 16.23 -0.22 -29.82
C GLU A 589 16.01 1.10 -29.07
N VAL A 590 15.12 1.95 -29.59
CA VAL A 590 14.75 3.23 -28.98
C VAL A 590 13.23 3.27 -28.87
N THR A 591 12.74 3.62 -27.69
CA THR A 591 11.33 3.87 -27.42
C THR A 591 11.16 5.33 -27.06
N ALA A 592 10.29 6.06 -27.75
CA ALA A 592 10.00 7.46 -27.47
C ALA A 592 8.50 7.68 -27.46
N GLY A 593 7.98 8.24 -26.37
CA GLY A 593 6.55 8.46 -26.22
C GLY A 593 6.20 9.70 -25.40
N VAL A 594 4.96 10.12 -25.54
CA VAL A 594 4.36 11.18 -24.73
C VAL A 594 3.00 10.73 -24.25
N ARG A 595 2.76 10.93 -22.96
CA ARG A 595 1.48 10.74 -22.32
C ARG A 595 0.93 12.08 -21.85
N TYR A 596 -0.38 12.28 -21.97
CA TYR A 596 -1.12 13.42 -21.46
C TYR A 596 -2.16 12.90 -20.48
N GLU A 597 -2.26 13.50 -19.30
CA GLU A 597 -3.31 13.18 -18.34
C GLU A 597 -4.06 14.44 -17.91
N ARG A 598 -5.38 14.33 -17.70
CA ARG A 598 -6.24 15.42 -17.24
C ARG A 598 -7.29 14.93 -16.24
N LEU A 599 -7.46 15.65 -15.14
CA LEU A 599 -8.52 15.42 -14.17
C LEU A 599 -9.77 16.24 -14.49
N SER A 600 -10.93 15.74 -14.05
CA SER A 600 -12.19 16.48 -14.07
C SER A 600 -13.14 16.03 -12.97
N SER A 601 -13.94 16.97 -12.45
CA SER A 601 -14.98 16.69 -11.44
C SER A 601 -16.06 17.77 -11.47
N ASP A 602 -17.32 17.35 -11.45
CA ASP A 602 -18.47 18.27 -11.35
C ASP A 602 -18.83 18.57 -9.88
N ASP A 603 -18.49 17.66 -8.97
CA ASP A 603 -18.82 17.75 -7.55
C ASP A 603 -17.90 18.71 -6.82
N LYS A 604 -18.45 19.43 -5.84
CA LYS A 604 -17.72 20.47 -5.10
C LYS A 604 -17.96 20.35 -3.61
N PRO A 605 -16.96 20.66 -2.77
CA PRO A 605 -17.17 20.84 -1.35
C PRO A 605 -18.29 21.85 -1.06
N THR A 606 -18.92 21.73 0.11
CA THR A 606 -19.86 22.75 0.60
C THR A 606 -19.14 24.09 0.70
N LEU A 607 -19.74 25.16 0.18
CA LEU A 607 -19.17 26.50 0.28
C LEU A 607 -19.19 26.98 1.73
N ASN A 608 -18.02 27.34 2.25
CA ASN A 608 -17.88 28.04 3.52
C ASN A 608 -17.77 29.55 3.28
N GLU A 609 -18.84 30.29 3.56
CA GLU A 609 -18.88 31.75 3.39
C GLU A 609 -17.90 32.48 4.31
N ASN A 610 -17.61 31.95 5.51
CA ASN A 610 -16.62 32.58 6.40
C ASN A 610 -15.22 32.46 5.81
N PHE A 611 -14.86 31.28 5.30
CA PHE A 611 -13.61 31.07 4.57
C PHE A 611 -13.49 32.04 3.38
N LEU A 612 -14.54 32.13 2.55
CA LEU A 612 -14.56 33.03 1.39
C LEU A 612 -14.35 34.49 1.77
N ASN A 613 -14.97 34.94 2.85
CA ASN A 613 -14.81 36.31 3.34
C ASN A 613 -13.41 36.57 3.90
N THR A 614 -12.77 35.58 4.51
CA THR A 614 -11.41 35.68 5.05
C THR A 614 -10.36 35.76 3.94
N TYR A 615 -10.40 34.84 2.98
CA TYR A 615 -9.32 34.68 1.98
C TYR A 615 -9.61 35.33 0.62
N GLY A 616 -10.87 35.65 0.32
CA GLY A 616 -11.28 36.25 -0.97
C GLY A 616 -11.37 35.26 -2.13
N PHE A 617 -11.24 33.96 -1.87
CA PHE A 617 -11.49 32.87 -2.80
C PHE A 617 -12.25 31.73 -2.10
N SER A 618 -12.88 30.85 -2.87
CA SER A 618 -13.75 29.79 -2.35
C SER A 618 -12.96 28.53 -1.96
N ASN A 619 -13.44 27.78 -0.97
CA ASN A 619 -12.88 26.47 -0.55
C ASN A 619 -13.26 25.32 -1.50
N GLN A 620 -13.93 25.59 -2.62
CA GLN A 620 -14.53 24.59 -3.49
C GLN A 620 -13.62 24.11 -4.64
N GLU A 621 -12.31 24.34 -4.54
CA GLU A 621 -11.35 23.75 -5.48
C GLU A 621 -11.43 22.23 -5.41
N ASN A 622 -11.56 21.58 -6.58
CA ASN A 622 -11.87 20.16 -6.72
C ASN A 622 -10.98 19.46 -7.76
N LEU A 623 -9.88 20.11 -8.17
CA LEU A 623 -8.90 19.65 -9.17
C LEU A 623 -9.42 19.61 -10.61
N ASP A 624 -10.63 20.14 -10.86
CA ASP A 624 -11.22 20.10 -12.20
C ASP A 624 -10.35 20.85 -13.22
N GLY A 625 -9.96 20.13 -14.27
CA GLY A 625 -9.19 20.70 -15.38
C GLY A 625 -7.68 20.70 -15.19
N LEU A 626 -7.14 20.24 -14.06
CA LEU A 626 -5.69 20.04 -13.92
C LEU A 626 -5.20 19.00 -14.93
N ASP A 627 -4.10 19.29 -15.61
CA ASP A 627 -3.51 18.41 -16.60
C ASP A 627 -1.97 18.37 -16.54
N ILE A 628 -1.39 17.34 -17.16
CA ILE A 628 0.05 17.13 -17.17
C ILE A 628 0.50 16.40 -18.44
N ILE A 629 1.67 16.79 -18.95
CA ILE A 629 2.36 16.10 -20.04
C ILE A 629 3.55 15.33 -19.47
N LEU A 630 3.63 14.06 -19.85
CA LEU A 630 4.56 13.06 -19.36
C LEU A 630 5.39 12.48 -20.52
N PRO A 631 6.43 13.18 -21.00
CA PRO A 631 7.30 12.68 -22.07
C PRO A 631 8.25 11.62 -21.52
N ARG A 632 8.57 10.61 -22.34
CA ARG A 632 9.49 9.52 -22.00
C ARG A 632 10.32 9.10 -23.20
N ILE A 633 11.57 8.78 -22.95
CA ILE A 633 12.47 8.15 -23.92
C ILE A 633 13.30 7.09 -23.21
N GLY A 634 13.33 5.89 -23.79
CA GLY A 634 14.14 4.76 -23.34
C GLY A 634 14.93 4.17 -24.50
N PHE A 635 15.95 3.39 -24.17
CA PHE A 635 16.73 2.63 -25.14
C PHE A 635 17.20 1.30 -24.58
N LYS A 636 17.43 0.34 -25.48
CA LYS A 636 18.16 -0.90 -25.22
C LYS A 636 19.24 -1.07 -26.29
N TYR A 637 20.50 -1.13 -25.87
CA TYR A 637 21.66 -1.32 -26.72
C TYR A 637 22.27 -2.70 -26.47
N TYR A 638 22.17 -3.57 -27.47
CA TYR A 638 22.73 -4.91 -27.49
C TYR A 638 24.21 -4.83 -27.87
N ALA A 639 25.05 -4.42 -26.91
CA ALA A 639 26.46 -4.16 -27.15
C ALA A 639 27.23 -5.42 -27.61
N THR A 640 26.85 -6.59 -27.08
CA THR A 640 27.27 -7.92 -27.51
C THR A 640 26.14 -8.93 -27.27
N GLU A 641 26.31 -10.19 -27.70
CA GLU A 641 25.38 -11.28 -27.34
C GLU A 641 25.23 -11.48 -25.82
N ALA A 642 26.22 -11.05 -25.03
CA ALA A 642 26.29 -11.21 -23.59
C ALA A 642 26.00 -9.93 -22.81
N LEU A 643 26.06 -8.74 -23.43
CA LEU A 643 25.94 -7.45 -22.75
C LEU A 643 24.84 -6.60 -23.37
N THR A 644 23.83 -6.29 -22.57
CA THR A 644 22.80 -5.29 -22.89
C THR A 644 22.96 -4.07 -21.99
N VAL A 645 22.94 -2.88 -22.58
CA VAL A 645 22.91 -1.60 -21.86
C VAL A 645 21.53 -0.99 -22.09
N ASN A 646 20.77 -0.75 -21.03
CA ASN A 646 19.45 -0.14 -21.10
C ASN A 646 19.39 1.15 -20.30
N GLY A 647 18.42 2.02 -20.58
CA GLY A 647 18.24 3.23 -19.81
C GLY A 647 17.23 4.16 -20.44
N GLY A 648 17.01 5.31 -19.80
CA GLY A 648 16.05 6.28 -20.28
C GLY A 648 15.91 7.49 -19.37
N VAL A 649 15.07 8.41 -19.82
CA VAL A 649 14.62 9.56 -19.05
C VAL A 649 13.15 9.84 -19.33
N GLY A 650 12.38 10.17 -18.31
CA GLY A 650 10.97 10.51 -18.49
C GLY A 650 10.34 11.19 -17.28
N ARG A 651 9.15 11.75 -17.49
CA ARG A 651 8.30 12.28 -16.41
C ARG A 651 7.23 11.27 -16.03
N PHE A 652 6.97 11.16 -14.73
CA PHE A 652 6.07 10.19 -14.13
C PHE A 652 5.15 10.89 -13.13
N GLN A 653 3.88 10.49 -13.10
CA GLN A 653 2.87 10.96 -12.16
C GLN A 653 1.90 9.79 -11.89
N GLY A 654 1.33 9.77 -10.69
CA GLY A 654 0.26 8.83 -10.32
C GLY A 654 0.36 8.31 -8.89
N GLY A 655 -0.61 7.47 -8.50
CA GLY A 655 -0.62 6.78 -7.20
C GLY A 655 -0.87 7.67 -5.98
N ILE A 656 -1.23 8.94 -6.13
CA ILE A 656 -1.44 9.81 -4.96
C ILE A 656 -2.74 9.41 -4.26
N PRO A 657 -2.75 9.23 -2.92
CA PRO A 657 -3.94 8.83 -2.17
C PRO A 657 -5.13 9.78 -2.39
N ASN A 658 -6.28 9.24 -2.80
CA ASN A 658 -7.45 10.07 -3.13
C ASN A 658 -8.07 10.76 -1.91
N VAL A 659 -7.90 10.18 -0.72
CA VAL A 659 -8.32 10.79 0.53
C VAL A 659 -7.69 12.17 0.76
N TRP A 660 -6.48 12.44 0.26
CA TRP A 660 -5.84 13.76 0.41
C TRP A 660 -6.65 14.87 -0.27
N TYR A 661 -7.16 14.59 -1.47
CA TYR A 661 -8.01 15.50 -2.24
C TYR A 661 -9.41 15.65 -1.62
N ASN A 662 -9.96 14.56 -1.09
CA ASN A 662 -11.32 14.55 -0.56
C ASN A 662 -11.46 15.16 0.84
N ASN A 663 -10.36 15.49 1.51
CA ASN A 663 -10.39 16.11 2.83
C ASN A 663 -11.22 17.41 2.87
N SER A 664 -11.31 18.14 1.76
CA SER A 664 -12.11 19.36 1.63
C SER A 664 -13.62 19.10 1.63
N PHE A 665 -14.06 17.95 1.12
CA PHE A 665 -15.46 17.52 1.18
C PHE A 665 -15.85 17.07 2.59
N GLN A 666 -14.94 16.40 3.30
CA GLN A 666 -15.20 15.86 4.63
C GLN A 666 -15.18 16.93 5.74
N ASN A 667 -14.28 17.91 5.65
CA ASN A 667 -14.15 19.00 6.63
C ASN A 667 -14.31 20.37 5.97
N ASP A 668 -15.55 20.70 5.66
CA ASP A 668 -15.97 21.98 5.07
C ASP A 668 -16.10 23.13 6.10
N GLY A 669 -15.91 22.84 7.40
CA GLY A 669 -16.06 23.79 8.50
C GLY A 669 -17.51 24.16 8.86
N ILE A 670 -18.49 23.51 8.23
CA ILE A 670 -19.91 23.89 8.25
C ILE A 670 -20.82 22.74 8.71
N THR A 671 -20.59 21.53 8.19
CA THR A 671 -21.58 20.44 8.22
C THR A 671 -21.54 19.64 9.51
N PHE A 672 -20.37 19.10 9.88
CA PHE A 672 -20.18 18.33 11.11
C PHE A 672 -19.84 19.27 12.28
N VAL A 673 -20.65 19.22 13.34
CA VAL A 673 -20.58 20.16 14.46
C VAL A 673 -20.74 19.43 15.80
N ASP A 674 -20.06 19.96 16.82
CA ASP A 674 -20.17 19.49 18.20
C ASP A 674 -21.27 20.25 18.96
N ALA A 675 -21.94 19.56 19.87
CA ALA A 675 -22.83 20.22 20.82
C ALA A 675 -22.01 21.14 21.76
N PRO A 676 -22.43 22.40 21.96
CA PRO A 676 -21.72 23.30 22.84
C PRO A 676 -21.77 22.80 24.29
N GLN A 677 -20.62 22.84 24.97
CA GLN A 677 -20.51 22.44 26.38
C GLN A 677 -21.50 23.17 27.29
N SER A 678 -21.87 24.41 26.97
CA SER A 678 -22.90 25.16 27.72
C SER A 678 -24.27 24.47 27.69
N ALA A 679 -24.70 23.97 26.53
CA ALA A 679 -25.97 23.25 26.40
C ALA A 679 -25.93 21.89 27.13
N ILE A 680 -24.79 21.19 27.06
CA ILE A 680 -24.54 19.94 27.78
C ILE A 680 -24.63 20.19 29.29
N ASN A 681 -23.96 21.23 29.77
CA ASN A 681 -23.94 21.61 31.18
C ASN A 681 -25.31 22.01 31.71
N ASP A 682 -26.05 22.84 30.96
CA ASP A 682 -27.39 23.28 31.33
C ASP A 682 -28.37 22.10 31.45
N TYR A 683 -28.23 21.10 30.58
CA TYR A 683 -29.05 19.90 30.62
C TYR A 683 -28.71 18.99 31.81
N TYR A 684 -27.46 18.52 31.92
CA TYR A 684 -27.08 17.54 32.94
C TYR A 684 -27.00 18.09 34.37
N ALA A 685 -27.01 19.42 34.53
CA ALA A 685 -27.18 20.06 35.84
C ALA A 685 -28.48 19.66 36.56
N ASN A 686 -29.52 19.25 35.83
CA ASN A 686 -30.84 19.00 36.40
C ASN A 686 -31.51 17.70 35.92
N ASN A 687 -30.84 16.91 35.07
CA ASN A 687 -31.42 15.72 34.45
C ASN A 687 -30.48 14.52 34.60
N GLN A 688 -31.08 13.35 34.82
CA GLN A 688 -30.38 12.07 34.81
C GLN A 688 -30.05 11.64 33.39
N ALA A 689 -29.00 10.83 33.24
CA ALA A 689 -28.63 10.22 31.97
C ALA A 689 -29.66 9.16 31.51
N ASP A 690 -29.92 9.18 30.20
CA ASP A 690 -30.56 8.10 29.46
C ASP A 690 -29.58 7.68 28.37
N ILE A 691 -28.85 6.60 28.60
CA ILE A 691 -27.80 6.11 27.69
C ILE A 691 -28.35 5.51 26.39
N THR A 692 -29.67 5.44 26.23
CA THR A 692 -30.31 4.91 25.01
C THR A 692 -30.61 5.98 23.97
N GLN A 693 -30.51 7.26 24.34
CA GLN A 693 -30.83 8.37 23.44
C GLN A 693 -30.16 9.68 23.85
N VAL A 694 -29.73 10.44 22.85
CA VAL A 694 -29.26 11.81 23.07
C VAL A 694 -30.46 12.71 23.44
N PRO A 695 -30.33 13.60 24.45
CA PRO A 695 -31.37 14.55 24.81
C PRO A 695 -31.74 15.52 23.69
N ASP A 696 -33.04 15.75 23.47
CA ASP A 696 -33.53 16.68 22.42
C ASP A 696 -33.08 18.13 22.64
N ALA A 697 -32.88 18.55 23.89
CA ALA A 697 -32.34 19.88 24.21
C ALA A 697 -30.90 20.05 23.70
N ILE A 698 -30.09 18.99 23.76
CA ILE A 698 -28.71 18.98 23.26
C ILE A 698 -28.72 18.89 21.73
N LYS A 699 -29.55 18.01 21.14
CA LYS A 699 -29.75 17.96 19.67
C LYS A 699 -30.14 19.31 19.08
N GLY A 700 -31.09 19.99 19.73
CA GLY A 700 -31.58 21.30 19.32
C GLY A 700 -30.58 22.46 19.50
N SER A 701 -29.40 22.19 20.08
CA SER A 701 -28.32 23.17 20.22
C SER A 701 -27.35 23.17 19.05
N LEU A 702 -27.39 22.15 18.18
CA LEU A 702 -26.57 22.12 16.98
C LEU A 702 -27.00 23.25 16.01
N VAL A 703 -26.03 24.00 15.54
CA VAL A 703 -26.19 25.07 14.56
C VAL A 703 -25.13 24.91 13.47
N GLN A 704 -25.36 25.52 12.31
CA GLN A 704 -24.42 25.49 11.20
C GLN A 704 -23.04 26.01 11.64
N GLY A 705 -21.97 25.28 11.28
CA GLY A 705 -20.60 25.59 11.66
C GLY A 705 -20.06 26.89 11.03
N ALA A 706 -19.00 27.42 11.65
CA ALA A 706 -18.23 28.57 11.18
C ALA A 706 -16.71 28.32 11.33
N GLY A 707 -16.33 27.04 11.38
CA GLY A 707 -15.05 26.57 11.91
C GLY A 707 -13.99 26.32 10.86
N SER A 708 -12.94 25.64 11.30
CA SER A 708 -11.78 25.19 10.54
C SER A 708 -12.13 24.50 9.22
N THR A 709 -11.46 24.88 8.12
CA THR A 709 -11.73 24.36 6.78
C THR A 709 -10.50 23.65 6.20
N ASN A 710 -10.70 22.47 5.61
CA ASN A 710 -9.70 21.86 4.73
C ASN A 710 -9.99 22.28 3.28
N TYR A 711 -8.96 22.61 2.51
CA TYR A 711 -9.13 22.99 1.10
C TYR A 711 -7.89 22.67 0.26
N VAL A 712 -8.06 22.68 -1.05
CA VAL A 712 -6.98 22.58 -2.03
C VAL A 712 -6.61 23.97 -2.50
N ASP A 713 -5.32 24.28 -2.57
CA ASP A 713 -4.82 25.54 -3.12
C ASP A 713 -5.30 25.72 -4.58
N PRO A 714 -5.92 26.85 -4.96
CA PRO A 714 -6.31 27.12 -6.34
C PRO A 714 -5.16 27.07 -7.37
N ASN A 715 -3.90 27.13 -6.92
CA ASN A 715 -2.72 27.02 -7.78
C ASN A 715 -2.03 25.65 -7.67
N PHE A 716 -2.68 24.65 -7.07
CA PHE A 716 -2.13 23.31 -6.94
C PHE A 716 -1.81 22.70 -8.31
N GLU A 717 -0.59 22.22 -8.48
CA GLU A 717 -0.13 21.45 -9.62
C GLU A 717 0.01 19.97 -9.25
N LEU A 718 -0.21 19.08 -10.22
CA LEU A 718 -0.10 17.64 -9.99
C LEU A 718 1.36 17.25 -9.64
N PRO A 719 1.60 16.58 -8.49
CA PRO A 719 2.93 16.09 -8.13
C PRO A 719 3.47 15.11 -9.17
N SER A 720 4.75 15.21 -9.51
CA SER A 720 5.39 14.37 -10.52
C SER A 720 6.87 14.13 -10.22
N SER A 721 7.53 13.31 -11.04
CA SER A 721 8.98 13.09 -10.94
C SER A 721 9.61 12.93 -12.31
N ILE A 722 10.78 13.55 -12.51
CA ILE A 722 11.68 13.26 -13.62
C ILE A 722 12.62 12.15 -13.20
N ARG A 723 12.57 11.02 -13.89
CA ARG A 723 13.42 9.85 -13.61
C ARG A 723 14.39 9.64 -14.75
N ALA A 724 15.66 9.38 -14.41
CA ALA A 724 16.69 8.96 -15.34
C ALA A 724 17.35 7.68 -14.81
N GLN A 725 17.62 6.71 -15.69
CA GLN A 725 18.17 5.41 -15.31
C GLN A 725 19.18 4.94 -16.35
N LEU A 726 20.20 4.22 -15.90
CA LEU A 726 21.15 3.48 -16.72
C LEU A 726 21.40 2.11 -16.09
N GLY A 727 21.11 1.06 -16.84
CA GLY A 727 21.22 -0.35 -16.47
C GLY A 727 22.18 -1.13 -17.38
N PHE A 728 22.79 -2.16 -16.80
CA PHE A 728 23.67 -3.12 -17.46
C PHE A 728 23.18 -4.52 -17.14
N GLU A 729 23.02 -5.34 -18.17
CA GLU A 729 22.70 -6.77 -18.07
C GLU A 729 23.81 -7.54 -18.74
N TYR A 730 24.49 -8.42 -18.00
CA TYR A 730 25.66 -9.15 -18.46
C TYR A 730 25.56 -10.63 -18.13
N ASP A 731 25.52 -11.45 -19.16
CA ASP A 731 25.58 -12.90 -19.08
C ASP A 731 27.02 -13.36 -19.19
N PHE A 732 27.49 -14.19 -18.26
CA PHE A 732 28.88 -14.65 -18.27
C PHE A 732 29.08 -16.04 -17.67
N ASP A 733 30.24 -16.61 -17.99
CA ASP A 733 30.65 -17.92 -17.50
C ASP A 733 31.81 -17.79 -16.51
N SER A 734 31.81 -18.65 -15.50
CA SER A 734 32.88 -18.75 -14.49
C SER A 734 33.61 -20.07 -14.64
N GLU A 735 34.93 -20.03 -14.84
CA GLU A 735 35.78 -21.23 -14.89
C GLU A 735 35.67 -22.09 -13.61
N LEU A 736 35.33 -21.46 -12.46
CA LEU A 736 35.24 -22.13 -11.17
C LEU A 736 33.82 -22.62 -10.86
N LEU A 737 32.79 -21.86 -11.24
CA LEU A 737 31.41 -22.03 -10.77
C LEU A 737 30.42 -22.44 -11.86
N GLY A 738 30.87 -22.55 -13.12
CA GLY A 738 30.06 -22.98 -14.26
C GLY A 738 29.56 -21.82 -15.13
N GLU A 739 28.78 -22.17 -16.15
CA GLU A 739 28.28 -21.27 -17.19
C GLU A 739 26.93 -20.65 -16.84
N GLY A 740 26.55 -19.53 -17.45
CA GLY A 740 25.20 -18.96 -17.36
C GLY A 740 24.90 -18.17 -16.08
N PHE A 741 25.86 -17.36 -15.60
CA PHE A 741 25.57 -16.33 -14.62
C PHE A 741 24.88 -15.15 -15.29
N LYS A 742 23.83 -14.63 -14.65
CA LYS A 742 23.15 -13.39 -15.05
C LYS A 742 23.48 -12.31 -14.04
N TRP A 743 24.18 -11.27 -14.44
CA TRP A 743 24.49 -10.11 -13.59
C TRP A 743 23.78 -8.87 -14.10
N GLN A 744 23.15 -8.14 -13.18
CA GLN A 744 22.48 -6.88 -13.46
C GLN A 744 23.01 -5.79 -12.52
N ALA A 745 23.19 -4.59 -13.05
CA ALA A 745 23.58 -3.41 -12.27
C ALA A 745 22.89 -2.17 -12.81
N GLU A 746 22.42 -1.29 -11.92
CA GLU A 746 21.63 -0.12 -12.28
C GLU A 746 21.97 1.07 -11.39
N ILE A 747 21.96 2.27 -11.99
CA ILE A 747 21.86 3.54 -11.28
C ILE A 747 20.61 4.29 -11.76
N ALA A 748 19.83 4.82 -10.82
CA ALA A 748 18.66 5.64 -11.08
C ALA A 748 18.73 6.95 -10.29
N TYR A 749 18.26 8.03 -10.93
CA TYR A 749 18.11 9.35 -10.34
C TYR A 749 16.67 9.82 -10.54
N HIS A 750 15.97 10.13 -9.45
CA HIS A 750 14.64 10.70 -9.48
C HIS A 750 14.71 12.13 -8.95
N LYS A 751 14.21 13.10 -9.69
CA LYS A 751 13.95 14.46 -9.21
C LYS A 751 12.45 14.62 -9.05
N LYS A 752 11.99 14.88 -7.82
CA LYS A 752 10.58 15.13 -7.57
C LYS A 752 10.24 16.57 -7.96
N GLU A 753 8.98 16.80 -8.31
CA GLU A 753 8.45 18.09 -8.70
C GLU A 753 7.04 18.25 -8.12
N ASN A 754 6.79 19.39 -7.47
CA ASN A 754 5.49 19.76 -6.93
C ASN A 754 4.97 18.76 -5.86
N GLU A 755 5.82 18.29 -4.93
CA GLU A 755 5.40 17.38 -3.86
C GLU A 755 4.22 17.98 -3.06
N ALA A 756 3.24 17.16 -2.69
CA ALA A 756 2.10 17.62 -1.90
C ALA A 756 2.51 17.88 -0.43
N VAL A 757 2.15 19.06 0.09
CA VAL A 757 2.38 19.49 1.47
C VAL A 757 1.10 20.09 2.06
N TRP A 758 1.06 20.20 3.39
CA TRP A 758 -0.08 20.76 4.11
C TRP A 758 0.35 21.96 4.94
N HIS A 759 -0.28 23.11 4.69
CA HIS A 759 0.01 24.36 5.40
C HIS A 759 -1.23 24.86 6.14
N ASN A 760 -1.05 25.41 7.33
CA ASN A 760 -2.11 26.11 8.04
C ASN A 760 -2.12 27.58 7.63
N THR A 761 -3.11 27.98 6.83
CA THR A 761 -3.26 29.36 6.36
C THR A 761 -3.94 30.29 7.35
N ALA A 762 -4.44 29.75 8.47
CA ALA A 762 -5.00 30.53 9.57
C ALA A 762 -3.93 31.15 10.49
N ILE A 763 -2.64 31.00 10.17
CA ILE A 763 -1.53 31.61 10.91
C ILE A 763 -0.65 32.48 10.01
N LYS A 764 0.02 33.48 10.59
CA LYS A 764 0.96 34.37 9.89
C LYS A 764 2.22 34.61 10.73
N PRO A 765 3.39 34.82 10.09
CA PRO A 765 4.64 35.05 10.81
C PRO A 765 4.66 36.43 11.49
N VAL A 766 5.19 36.49 12.71
CA VAL A 766 5.33 37.73 13.49
C VAL A 766 6.74 37.98 14.01
N GLY A 767 7.60 36.98 13.99
CA GLY A 767 8.97 37.08 14.48
C GLY A 767 9.78 35.83 14.21
N VAL A 768 11.01 35.83 14.73
CA VAL A 768 11.94 34.70 14.67
C VAL A 768 12.53 34.53 16.07
N ALA A 769 12.73 33.30 16.51
CA ALA A 769 13.41 32.99 17.77
C ALA A 769 14.90 33.39 17.73
N ALA A 770 15.57 33.35 18.88
CA ALA A 770 16.94 33.84 19.04
C ALA A 770 17.98 33.11 18.17
N ASP A 771 17.70 31.87 17.76
CA ASP A 771 18.55 31.12 16.82
C ASP A 771 18.60 31.73 15.40
N GLY A 772 17.64 32.58 15.05
CA GLY A 772 17.58 33.26 13.75
C GLY A 772 16.98 32.44 12.60
N GLU A 773 16.53 31.21 12.86
CA GLU A 773 15.90 30.30 11.89
C GLU A 773 14.41 30.03 12.22
N ARG A 774 14.06 29.76 13.48
CA ARG A 774 12.69 29.35 13.85
C ARG A 774 11.69 30.51 13.81
N ILE A 775 10.63 30.34 13.03
CA ILE A 775 9.58 31.36 12.83
C ILE A 775 8.53 31.26 13.94
N ILE A 776 8.14 32.42 14.46
CA ILE A 776 7.05 32.57 15.43
C ILE A 776 5.80 33.02 14.68
N TYR A 777 4.69 32.32 14.90
CA TYR A 777 3.41 32.58 14.24
C TYR A 777 2.35 33.14 15.20
N GLU A 778 1.33 33.79 14.66
CA GLU A 778 0.08 34.10 15.38
C GLU A 778 -1.14 33.76 14.51
N SER A 779 -2.28 33.45 15.16
CA SER A 779 -3.55 33.25 14.47
C SER A 779 -4.02 34.53 13.78
N ILE A 780 -4.55 34.40 12.56
CA ILE A 780 -5.23 35.50 11.87
C ILE A 780 -6.66 35.72 12.40
N TYR A 781 -7.21 34.72 13.08
CA TYR A 781 -8.53 34.78 13.70
C TYR A 781 -8.48 35.36 15.11
N SER A 782 -9.64 35.76 15.62
CA SER A 782 -9.79 36.34 16.96
C SER A 782 -11.14 36.00 17.58
N GLY A 783 -11.29 36.22 18.89
CA GLY A 783 -12.53 35.92 19.60
C GLY A 783 -12.82 34.42 19.60
N ASP A 784 -14.07 34.04 19.34
CA ASP A 784 -14.52 32.65 19.38
C ASP A 784 -13.90 31.77 18.27
N LEU A 785 -13.28 32.38 17.25
CA LEU A 785 -12.60 31.68 16.14
C LEU A 785 -11.07 31.64 16.32
N ALA A 786 -10.51 32.16 17.42
CA ALA A 786 -9.06 32.28 17.57
C ALA A 786 -8.30 30.94 17.43
N ASP A 787 -8.95 29.84 17.82
CA ASP A 787 -8.41 28.47 17.72
C ASP A 787 -8.68 27.79 16.35
N ASN A 788 -9.40 28.46 15.42
CA ASN A 788 -9.64 27.90 14.09
C ASN A 788 -8.32 27.70 13.34
N PHE A 789 -8.32 26.68 12.49
CA PHE A 789 -7.21 26.37 11.59
C PHE A 789 -7.76 26.12 10.18
N ASP A 790 -7.01 26.49 9.15
CA ASP A 790 -7.42 26.26 7.77
C ASP A 790 -6.28 25.58 7.04
N ILE A 791 -6.43 24.27 6.79
CA ILE A 791 -5.36 23.47 6.20
C ILE A 791 -5.50 23.42 4.69
N ALA A 792 -4.54 24.04 4.00
CA ALA A 792 -4.38 23.97 2.56
C ALA A 792 -3.53 22.75 2.20
N MET A 793 -3.99 21.94 1.25
CA MET A 793 -3.09 21.07 0.49
C MET A 793 -2.53 21.89 -0.68
N THR A 794 -1.21 22.08 -0.71
CA THR A 794 -0.46 22.86 -1.72
C THR A 794 0.79 22.10 -2.18
N ASN A 795 1.63 22.71 -3.01
CA ASN A 795 2.89 22.12 -3.47
C ASN A 795 4.09 22.66 -2.69
N SER A 796 5.08 21.81 -2.45
CA SER A 796 6.33 22.15 -1.78
C SER A 796 7.11 23.22 -2.55
N THR A 797 7.72 24.14 -1.81
CA THR A 797 8.71 25.08 -2.37
C THR A 797 10.13 24.50 -2.49
N ASP A 798 10.39 23.35 -1.86
CA ASP A 798 11.66 22.62 -1.91
C ASP A 798 11.40 21.11 -2.06
N ASP A 799 11.53 20.61 -3.28
CA ASP A 799 11.23 19.20 -3.63
C ASP A 799 12.42 18.27 -3.42
N GLY A 800 12.12 17.02 -3.08
CA GLY A 800 13.08 15.95 -2.87
C GLY A 800 13.69 15.33 -4.14
N ARG A 801 14.65 14.44 -3.92
CA ARG A 801 15.32 13.65 -4.97
C ARG A 801 15.68 12.26 -4.46
N SER A 802 15.95 11.33 -5.38
CA SER A 802 16.42 9.98 -5.06
C SER A 802 17.65 9.64 -5.91
N VAL A 803 18.69 9.06 -5.30
CA VAL A 803 19.78 8.34 -5.99
C VAL A 803 19.76 6.90 -5.53
N ILE A 804 19.59 6.00 -6.47
CA ILE A 804 19.42 4.58 -6.19
C ILE A 804 20.47 3.82 -7.00
N ILE A 805 21.19 2.93 -6.33
CA ILE A 805 22.14 2.02 -6.96
C ILE A 805 21.70 0.61 -6.60
N SER A 806 21.60 -0.28 -7.58
CA SER A 806 21.30 -1.68 -7.30
C SER A 806 22.12 -2.62 -8.16
N THR A 807 22.32 -3.83 -7.66
CA THR A 807 22.94 -4.91 -8.42
C THR A 807 22.35 -6.25 -8.00
N ALA A 808 22.26 -7.17 -8.95
CA ALA A 808 21.76 -8.51 -8.72
C ALA A 808 22.56 -9.54 -9.52
N LEU A 809 22.64 -10.76 -8.99
CA LEU A 809 23.30 -11.90 -9.61
C LEU A 809 22.39 -13.11 -9.47
N ALA A 810 22.15 -13.84 -10.56
CA ALA A 810 21.37 -15.08 -10.55
C ALA A 810 22.08 -16.21 -11.32
N LYS A 811 21.90 -17.45 -10.86
CA LYS A 811 22.46 -18.65 -11.47
C LYS A 811 21.62 -19.89 -11.12
N GLU A 812 21.29 -20.69 -12.13
CA GLU A 812 20.68 -22.02 -11.99
C GLU A 812 21.67 -23.09 -12.47
N TRP A 813 21.94 -24.10 -11.66
CA TRP A 813 22.79 -25.24 -12.01
C TRP A 813 21.92 -26.44 -12.41
N GLU A 814 22.46 -27.27 -13.32
CA GLU A 814 21.76 -28.48 -13.82
C GLU A 814 21.42 -29.50 -12.72
N ASN A 815 22.08 -29.43 -11.56
CA ASN A 815 21.77 -30.27 -10.40
C ASN A 815 20.54 -29.79 -9.62
N GLY A 816 19.84 -28.75 -10.09
CA GLY A 816 18.64 -28.19 -9.49
C GLY A 816 18.88 -27.12 -8.43
N LEU A 817 20.14 -26.72 -8.19
CA LEU A 817 20.46 -25.57 -7.34
C LEU A 817 20.18 -24.27 -8.10
N TYR A 818 19.54 -23.31 -7.44
CA TYR A 818 19.35 -21.95 -7.93
C TYR A 818 19.73 -20.96 -6.84
N ILE A 819 20.49 -19.92 -7.21
CA ILE A 819 20.84 -18.81 -6.33
C ILE A 819 20.49 -17.52 -7.05
N SER A 820 19.82 -16.61 -6.34
CA SER A 820 19.79 -15.19 -6.66
C SER A 820 20.24 -14.38 -5.44
N ALA A 821 21.00 -13.33 -5.67
CA ALA A 821 21.44 -12.40 -4.64
C ALA A 821 21.37 -10.97 -5.18
N SER A 822 20.96 -10.02 -4.35
CA SER A 822 20.85 -8.63 -4.76
C SER A 822 21.18 -7.66 -3.62
N TYR A 823 21.59 -6.45 -4.02
CA TYR A 823 21.88 -5.34 -3.12
C TYR A 823 21.30 -4.05 -3.70
N ALA A 824 20.73 -3.21 -2.83
CA ALA A 824 20.32 -1.85 -3.15
C ALA A 824 20.87 -0.85 -2.12
N HIS A 825 21.35 0.29 -2.62
CA HIS A 825 21.64 1.50 -1.88
C HIS A 825 20.67 2.59 -2.30
N GLN A 826 20.03 3.26 -1.34
CA GLN A 826 19.07 4.33 -1.58
C GLN A 826 19.46 5.57 -0.79
N ASP A 827 19.50 6.73 -1.45
CA ASP A 827 19.63 8.07 -0.85
C ASP A 827 18.43 8.88 -1.35
N VAL A 828 17.43 9.03 -0.48
CA VAL A 828 16.11 9.56 -0.81
C VAL A 828 15.79 10.74 0.09
N THR A 829 15.39 11.85 -0.52
CA THR A 829 14.81 13.01 0.15
C THR A 829 13.37 13.27 -0.28
N GLU A 830 12.62 13.91 0.60
CA GLU A 830 11.22 14.31 0.38
C GLU A 830 10.92 15.58 1.17
N ALA A 831 9.93 16.36 0.72
CA ALA A 831 9.42 17.53 1.43
C ALA A 831 8.44 17.16 2.56
N SER A 832 7.63 16.13 2.34
CA SER A 832 6.69 15.58 3.31
C SER A 832 6.49 14.09 3.06
N SER A 833 6.34 13.31 4.13
CA SER A 833 6.10 11.87 4.03
C SER A 833 4.64 11.56 3.67
N GLY A 834 3.70 12.48 3.94
CA GLY A 834 2.27 12.23 3.81
C GLY A 834 1.87 10.97 4.57
N SER A 835 2.07 10.95 5.88
CA SER A 835 1.88 9.77 6.76
C SER A 835 0.46 9.64 7.35
N SER A 836 -0.50 10.45 6.91
CA SER A 836 -1.89 10.38 7.34
C SER A 836 -2.88 10.48 6.19
N SER A 837 -4.13 10.11 6.47
CA SER A 837 -5.29 10.28 5.59
C SER A 837 -6.02 11.62 5.83
N ARG A 838 -5.84 12.25 6.99
CA ARG A 838 -6.47 13.53 7.34
C ARG A 838 -5.51 14.69 7.08
N ALA A 839 -5.98 15.75 6.42
CA ALA A 839 -5.18 16.95 6.16
C ALA A 839 -4.68 17.59 7.47
N GLN A 840 -5.54 17.70 8.48
CA GLN A 840 -5.18 18.17 9.82
C GLN A 840 -4.04 17.35 10.43
N SER A 841 -4.11 16.02 10.35
CA SER A 841 -3.07 15.15 10.91
C SER A 841 -1.77 15.19 10.10
N ASN A 842 -1.85 15.30 8.77
CA ASN A 842 -0.67 15.52 7.95
C ASN A 842 0.03 16.84 8.32
N TYR A 843 -0.70 17.93 8.60
CA TYR A 843 -0.09 19.17 9.11
C TYR A 843 0.46 18.99 10.54
N GLN A 844 -0.36 18.45 11.44
CA GLN A 844 -0.06 18.32 12.87
C GLN A 844 1.22 17.52 13.11
N TYR A 845 1.36 16.37 12.44
CA TYR A 845 2.47 15.43 12.64
C TYR A 845 3.57 15.53 11.58
N ASN A 846 3.50 16.50 10.65
CA ASN A 846 4.62 16.77 9.75
C ASN A 846 5.78 17.36 10.57
N ILE A 847 6.89 16.63 10.61
CA ILE A 847 8.08 17.04 11.33
C ILE A 847 8.77 18.15 10.55
N THR A 848 9.01 19.29 11.20
CA THR A 848 9.51 20.50 10.56
C THR A 848 10.45 21.31 11.45
N LYS A 849 11.20 22.25 10.86
CA LYS A 849 11.92 23.29 11.61
C LYS A 849 10.97 24.35 12.16
N SER A 850 10.01 24.76 11.33
CA SER A 850 8.94 25.73 11.60
C SER A 850 7.68 25.34 10.83
N ARG A 851 6.48 25.64 11.34
CA ARG A 851 5.23 25.43 10.59
C ARG A 851 5.28 26.19 9.26
N ASN A 852 4.57 25.68 8.25
CA ASN A 852 4.46 26.25 6.89
C ASN A 852 5.79 26.50 6.15
N GLU A 853 6.91 25.97 6.64
CA GLU A 853 8.19 26.00 5.92
C GLU A 853 8.46 24.62 5.31
N ASP A 854 8.61 24.58 3.98
CA ASP A 854 8.98 23.36 3.28
C ASP A 854 10.50 23.24 3.19
N PHE A 855 11.01 22.03 3.38
CA PHE A 855 12.40 21.71 3.09
C PHE A 855 12.52 20.22 2.77
N ALA A 856 13.35 19.90 1.79
CA ALA A 856 13.67 18.54 1.43
C ALA A 856 14.68 17.96 2.44
N ALA A 857 14.35 16.82 3.02
CA ALA A 857 15.20 16.10 3.96
C ALA A 857 15.06 14.59 3.75
N ARG A 858 15.87 13.79 4.46
CA ARG A 858 15.89 12.32 4.32
C ARG A 858 14.48 11.73 4.43
N GLY A 859 14.11 10.83 3.51
CA GLY A 859 12.75 10.28 3.41
C GLY A 859 12.39 9.31 4.53
N ALA A 860 11.14 9.35 5.01
CA ALA A 860 10.67 8.53 6.13
C ALA A 860 10.57 7.03 5.77
N TYR A 861 10.42 6.72 4.48
CA TYR A 861 10.30 5.36 3.96
C TYR A 861 11.60 4.82 3.36
N GLU A 862 12.71 5.55 3.47
CA GLU A 862 13.99 5.12 2.93
C GLU A 862 14.45 3.80 3.57
N VAL A 863 14.86 2.86 2.71
CA VAL A 863 15.64 1.70 3.12
C VAL A 863 17.02 1.85 2.49
N GLU A 864 17.89 2.55 3.22
CA GLU A 864 19.23 2.97 2.76
C GLU A 864 20.06 1.79 2.24
N HIS A 865 19.99 0.64 2.90
CA HIS A 865 20.66 -0.58 2.48
C HIS A 865 19.70 -1.77 2.53
N SER A 866 19.61 -2.53 1.43
CA SER A 866 18.91 -3.81 1.40
C SER A 866 19.77 -4.86 0.72
N PHE A 867 19.94 -6.02 1.37
CA PHE A 867 20.65 -7.18 0.85
C PHE A 867 19.72 -8.40 0.90
N LYS A 868 19.61 -9.10 -0.22
CA LYS A 868 18.67 -10.22 -0.38
C LYS A 868 19.36 -11.42 -1.01
N VAL A 869 19.00 -12.61 -0.56
CA VAL A 869 19.45 -13.88 -1.12
C VAL A 869 18.28 -14.83 -1.17
N ASN A 870 18.08 -15.47 -2.31
CA ASN A 870 17.14 -16.57 -2.47
C ASN A 870 17.90 -17.79 -3.01
N LEU A 871 17.82 -18.89 -2.25
CA LEU A 871 18.48 -20.15 -2.51
C LEU A 871 17.40 -21.22 -2.68
N ALA A 872 17.26 -21.77 -3.88
CA ALA A 872 16.35 -22.88 -4.14
C ALA A 872 17.14 -24.15 -4.51
N TYR A 873 16.63 -25.31 -4.12
CA TYR A 873 17.18 -26.60 -4.51
C TYR A 873 16.05 -27.57 -4.83
N ASN A 874 15.99 -27.97 -6.10
CA ASN A 874 15.03 -28.91 -6.63
C ASN A 874 15.71 -30.26 -6.88
N THR A 875 15.20 -31.32 -6.28
CA THR A 875 15.75 -32.68 -6.42
C THR A 875 14.62 -33.71 -6.35
N GLU A 876 14.91 -34.98 -6.59
CA GLU A 876 13.96 -36.08 -6.36
C GLU A 876 14.51 -37.02 -5.28
N PHE A 877 14.07 -36.87 -4.02
CA PHE A 877 14.35 -37.89 -3.00
C PHE A 877 13.48 -39.15 -3.18
N PHE A 878 12.33 -38.99 -3.83
CA PHE A 878 11.47 -40.07 -4.29
C PHE A 878 11.36 -39.98 -5.80
N SER A 879 11.82 -41.02 -6.51
CA SER A 879 11.85 -40.99 -7.97
C SER A 879 10.47 -40.70 -8.57
N GLY A 880 10.41 -39.70 -9.45
CA GLY A 880 9.18 -39.20 -10.07
C GLY A 880 8.38 -38.21 -9.22
N TYR A 881 8.91 -37.75 -8.08
CA TYR A 881 8.26 -36.80 -7.19
C TYR A 881 9.25 -35.76 -6.68
N ALA A 882 9.00 -34.49 -7.01
CA ALA A 882 9.90 -33.41 -6.66
C ALA A 882 9.96 -33.17 -5.15
N THR A 883 11.18 -32.92 -4.66
CA THR A 883 11.48 -32.32 -3.37
C THR A 883 12.06 -30.93 -3.62
N ARG A 884 11.41 -29.91 -3.07
CA ARG A 884 11.75 -28.50 -3.26
C ARG A 884 12.16 -27.91 -1.92
N PHE A 885 13.36 -27.33 -1.87
CA PHE A 885 13.84 -26.54 -0.76
C PHE A 885 13.97 -25.10 -1.22
N ASN A 886 13.54 -24.15 -0.40
CA ASN A 886 13.82 -22.75 -0.65
C ASN A 886 14.16 -22.03 0.66
N VAL A 887 15.17 -21.16 0.61
CA VAL A 887 15.53 -20.23 1.67
C VAL A 887 15.57 -18.83 1.07
N TYR A 888 14.73 -17.94 1.60
CA TYR A 888 14.82 -16.50 1.37
C TYR A 888 15.49 -15.84 2.58
N PHE A 889 16.43 -14.94 2.35
CA PHE A 889 17.13 -14.18 3.38
C PHE A 889 17.14 -12.71 2.99
N GLU A 890 16.80 -11.83 3.93
CA GLU A 890 16.87 -10.38 3.77
C GLU A 890 17.56 -9.76 4.96
N ARG A 891 18.48 -8.82 4.69
CA ARG A 891 19.03 -7.91 5.68
C ARG A 891 18.89 -6.49 5.17
N ARG A 892 18.19 -5.65 5.92
CA ARG A 892 17.93 -4.25 5.56
C ARG A 892 18.23 -3.28 6.71
N SER A 893 18.60 -2.05 6.37
CA SER A 893 18.69 -0.95 7.34
C SER A 893 17.31 -0.65 7.94
N GLY A 894 17.29 -0.17 9.19
CA GLY A 894 16.04 0.30 9.80
C GLY A 894 15.56 1.60 9.17
N ARG A 895 14.30 1.95 9.40
CA ARG A 895 13.71 3.20 8.88
C ARG A 895 14.29 4.44 9.57
N PRO A 896 14.44 5.56 8.86
CA PRO A 896 14.79 6.83 9.47
C PRO A 896 13.74 7.34 10.47
N PHE A 897 14.15 8.21 11.38
CA PHE A 897 13.27 8.93 12.31
C PHE A 897 13.92 10.25 12.76
N SER A 898 13.12 11.18 13.27
CA SER A 898 13.59 12.51 13.65
C SER A 898 13.69 12.70 15.17
N TYR A 899 14.64 13.53 15.59
CA TYR A 899 14.68 14.03 16.97
C TYR A 899 13.95 15.36 17.07
N THR A 900 12.93 15.41 17.91
CA THR A 900 12.03 16.56 18.07
C THR A 900 12.15 17.18 19.45
N MET A 901 11.55 18.34 19.62
CA MET A 901 11.20 18.89 20.94
C MET A 901 9.71 18.64 21.18
N GLY A 902 9.36 18.23 22.40
CA GLY A 902 7.98 18.04 22.80
C GLY A 902 7.31 19.38 23.05
N MET A 903 6.09 19.54 22.55
CA MET A 903 5.23 20.69 22.83
C MET A 903 4.28 20.27 23.96
N TYR A 904 4.50 20.71 25.20
CA TYR A 904 3.61 20.36 26.33
C TYR A 904 2.57 21.46 26.57
N GLN A 905 1.59 21.58 25.66
CA GLN A 905 0.54 22.62 25.70
C GLN A 905 1.10 24.05 25.62
N ASP A 906 2.15 24.23 24.84
CA ASP A 906 2.81 25.52 24.66
C ASP A 906 2.50 26.11 23.29
N SER A 907 2.04 27.36 23.27
CA SER A 907 1.60 28.06 22.05
C SER A 907 2.55 29.19 21.62
N ASP A 908 3.74 29.33 22.21
CA ASP A 908 4.64 30.46 21.94
C ASP A 908 5.16 30.48 20.49
N LEU A 909 5.03 29.37 19.76
CA LEU A 909 5.32 29.28 18.33
C LEU A 909 4.10 29.52 17.42
N GLY A 910 2.92 29.76 17.98
CA GLY A 910 1.69 30.08 17.26
C GLY A 910 0.77 28.90 16.92
N ASP A 911 1.06 27.70 17.45
CA ASP A 911 0.15 26.56 17.32
C ASP A 911 -1.13 26.78 18.14
N THR A 912 -2.28 26.49 17.54
CA THR A 912 -3.59 26.50 18.22
C THR A 912 -3.76 25.26 19.10
N ARG A 913 -4.85 25.22 19.89
CA ARG A 913 -5.15 24.13 20.84
C ARG A 913 -5.07 22.72 20.25
N ASP A 914 -5.37 22.56 18.97
CA ASP A 914 -5.36 21.25 18.31
C ASP A 914 -3.94 20.79 17.92
N PHE A 915 -2.95 21.69 17.95
CA PHE A 915 -1.58 21.42 17.46
C PHE A 915 -0.49 21.59 18.52
N TYR A 916 -0.72 22.40 19.56
CA TYR A 916 0.24 22.78 20.61
C TYR A 916 0.68 21.65 21.59
N SER A 917 0.33 20.41 21.28
CA SER A 917 0.66 19.21 22.05
C SER A 917 1.38 18.13 21.22
N SER A 918 1.70 18.43 19.95
CA SER A 918 2.34 17.51 19.01
C SER A 918 3.86 17.70 18.97
N SER A 919 4.61 16.60 18.89
CA SER A 919 6.06 16.62 18.70
C SER A 919 6.44 16.87 17.23
N ALA A 920 6.08 18.03 16.70
CA ALA A 920 6.27 18.35 15.28
C ALA A 920 7.56 19.13 14.99
N TYR A 921 8.14 19.79 15.98
CA TYR A 921 9.30 20.66 15.76
C TYR A 921 10.61 19.91 16.00
N LEU A 922 11.55 20.02 15.07
CA LEU A 922 12.90 19.50 15.22
C LEU A 922 13.63 20.16 16.40
N ALA A 923 14.40 19.40 17.15
CA ALA A 923 15.06 19.94 18.35
C ALA A 923 16.18 20.95 17.98
N TYR A 924 16.21 22.11 18.63
CA TYR A 924 17.41 22.96 18.67
C TYR A 924 18.40 22.37 19.67
N ILE A 925 19.65 22.14 19.27
CA ILE A 925 20.68 21.60 20.15
C ILE A 925 21.66 22.71 20.51
N PRO A 926 21.77 23.14 21.79
CA PRO A 926 22.66 24.22 22.18
C PRO A 926 24.15 23.87 22.02
N THR A 927 25.01 24.88 21.86
CA THR A 927 26.48 24.74 21.83
C THR A 927 27.08 24.39 23.19
N GLY A 928 26.40 24.74 24.27
CA GLY A 928 26.82 24.48 25.65
C GLY A 928 26.06 25.32 26.67
N ALA A 929 26.54 25.33 27.91
CA ALA A 929 25.96 26.11 29.01
C ALA A 929 25.98 27.63 28.80
N ASP A 930 26.80 28.14 27.87
CA ASP A 930 26.91 29.57 27.54
C ASP A 930 26.22 29.93 26.20
N ASP A 931 25.41 29.02 25.64
CA ASP A 931 24.72 29.26 24.37
C ASP A 931 23.77 30.47 24.47
N ALA A 932 23.97 31.45 23.57
CA ALA A 932 23.23 32.71 23.61
C ALA A 932 21.74 32.58 23.23
N ASN A 933 21.35 31.47 22.61
CA ASN A 933 19.98 31.24 22.15
C ASN A 933 19.12 30.56 23.22
N VAL A 934 19.68 30.18 24.38
CA VAL A 934 18.97 29.53 25.48
C VAL A 934 18.98 30.40 26.72
N ASN A 935 17.84 30.47 27.40
CA ASN A 935 17.74 31.09 28.72
C ASN A 935 17.84 30.03 29.82
N TRP A 936 19.07 29.62 30.16
CA TRP A 936 19.32 28.61 31.19
C TRP A 936 18.85 29.00 32.60
N ASP A 937 18.62 30.30 32.86
CA ASP A 937 18.08 30.75 34.15
C ASP A 937 16.58 30.44 34.31
N GLU A 938 15.85 30.31 33.19
CA GLU A 938 14.43 29.97 33.15
C GLU A 938 14.17 28.51 32.74
N SER A 939 15.11 27.86 32.05
CA SER A 939 15.06 26.45 31.70
C SER A 939 14.95 25.52 32.92
N GLY A 940 14.06 24.53 32.83
CA GLY A 940 13.93 23.45 33.80
C GLY A 940 15.01 22.35 33.68
N LEU A 941 15.79 22.34 32.59
CA LEU A 941 16.98 21.49 32.43
C LEU A 941 18.27 22.31 32.45
N SER A 942 19.30 21.79 33.15
CA SER A 942 20.67 22.27 32.99
C SER A 942 21.32 21.72 31.72
N TRP A 943 22.36 22.40 31.23
CA TRP A 943 23.18 21.89 30.12
C TRP A 943 23.73 20.48 30.39
N SER A 944 24.19 20.18 31.61
CA SER A 944 24.76 18.86 31.93
C SER A 944 23.73 17.72 31.85
N GLU A 945 22.49 18.00 32.22
CA GLU A 945 21.40 17.02 32.12
C GLU A 945 21.04 16.81 30.64
N LEU A 946 20.87 17.89 29.88
CA LEU A 946 20.62 17.80 28.44
C LEU A 946 21.75 17.08 27.70
N GLU A 947 23.01 17.41 27.98
CA GLU A 947 24.18 16.75 27.39
C GLU A 947 24.19 15.24 27.65
N THR A 948 23.72 14.80 28.81
CA THR A 948 23.55 13.38 29.12
C THR A 948 22.51 12.72 28.22
N LEU A 949 21.36 13.36 28.00
CA LEU A 949 20.32 12.89 27.07
C LEU A 949 20.84 12.79 25.64
N LEU A 950 21.52 13.84 25.17
CA LEU A 950 22.10 13.91 23.82
C LEU A 950 23.12 12.78 23.59
N ASN A 951 24.02 12.56 24.56
CA ASN A 951 25.03 11.52 24.46
C ASN A 951 24.42 10.11 24.45
N ARG A 952 23.36 9.86 25.23
CA ARG A 952 22.64 8.57 25.23
C ARG A 952 21.86 8.36 23.94
N ALA A 953 21.28 9.41 23.37
CA ALA A 953 20.61 9.38 22.07
C ALA A 953 21.59 9.24 20.90
N GLY A 954 22.90 9.46 21.11
CA GLY A 954 23.91 9.45 20.06
C GLY A 954 23.97 10.74 19.23
N ILE A 955 23.42 11.84 19.74
CA ILE A 955 23.36 13.15 19.06
C ILE A 955 24.65 13.94 19.34
N SER A 956 25.43 14.20 18.30
CA SER A 956 26.74 14.85 18.40
C SER A 956 26.73 16.31 17.92
N GLU A 957 25.70 16.69 17.18
CA GLU A 957 25.43 18.01 16.61
C GLU A 957 25.20 19.05 17.71
N ARG A 958 25.64 20.30 17.48
CA ARG A 958 25.56 21.40 18.45
C ARG A 958 25.41 22.74 17.72
N GLY A 959 24.68 23.67 18.33
CA GLY A 959 24.44 25.03 17.83
C GLY A 959 23.50 25.14 16.63
N GLN A 960 22.62 24.17 16.41
CA GLN A 960 21.73 24.13 15.25
C GLN A 960 20.42 23.40 15.56
N ILE A 961 19.39 23.65 14.75
CA ILE A 961 18.20 22.79 14.66
C ILE A 961 18.59 21.51 13.92
N LEU A 962 18.26 20.35 14.48
CA LEU A 962 18.53 19.06 13.83
C LEU A 962 17.79 18.95 12.49
N ASP A 963 18.30 18.10 11.60
CA ASP A 963 17.63 17.83 10.34
C ASP A 963 16.58 16.72 10.50
N ARG A 964 15.57 16.70 9.62
CA ARG A 964 14.53 15.67 9.64
C ARG A 964 15.14 14.32 9.28
N ASN A 965 14.70 13.30 10.00
CA ASN A 965 15.05 11.90 9.78
C ASN A 965 16.56 11.60 9.95
N SER A 966 17.26 12.35 10.79
CA SER A 966 18.69 12.16 11.05
C SER A 966 19.02 10.90 11.86
N GLY A 967 18.06 10.32 12.59
CA GLY A 967 18.20 9.07 13.33
C GLY A 967 17.83 7.85 12.48
N THR A 968 18.37 6.68 12.83
CA THR A 968 18.06 5.40 12.15
C THR A 968 17.65 4.33 13.16
N GLN A 969 16.54 3.64 12.90
CA GLN A 969 16.08 2.49 13.67
C GLN A 969 17.01 1.27 13.49
N PRO A 970 16.95 0.24 14.36
CA PRO A 970 17.81 -0.94 14.23
C PRO A 970 17.65 -1.67 12.89
N TRP A 971 18.72 -2.35 12.46
CA TRP A 971 18.68 -3.21 11.26
C TRP A 971 17.78 -4.42 11.49
N VAL A 972 17.11 -4.85 10.42
CA VAL A 972 16.25 -6.06 10.42
C VAL A 972 16.93 -7.16 9.61
N THR A 973 16.83 -8.40 10.08
CA THR A 973 17.36 -9.58 9.37
C THR A 973 16.39 -10.72 9.49
N THR A 974 15.76 -11.09 8.37
CA THR A 974 14.76 -12.17 8.29
C THR A 974 15.29 -13.30 7.42
N MET A 975 14.79 -14.50 7.68
CA MET A 975 15.08 -15.68 6.88
C MET A 975 13.86 -16.57 6.86
N ASP A 976 13.33 -16.87 5.69
CA ASP A 976 12.14 -17.70 5.53
C ASP A 976 12.53 -18.98 4.82
N ILE A 977 11.98 -20.11 5.25
CA ILE A 977 12.28 -21.41 4.64
C ILE A 977 11.00 -22.11 4.20
N SER A 978 11.09 -22.85 3.09
CA SER A 978 10.06 -23.79 2.68
C SER A 978 10.66 -25.12 2.25
N VAL A 979 9.97 -26.20 2.61
CA VAL A 979 10.25 -27.56 2.19
C VAL A 979 8.96 -28.17 1.66
N LYS A 980 8.96 -28.58 0.40
CA LYS A 980 7.79 -29.19 -0.25
C LYS A 980 8.17 -30.54 -0.82
N GLN A 981 7.38 -31.56 -0.54
CA GLN A 981 7.61 -32.93 -1.00
C GLN A 981 6.38 -33.43 -1.74
N GLU A 982 6.52 -33.67 -3.04
CA GLU A 982 5.50 -34.38 -3.81
C GLU A 982 5.45 -35.85 -3.42
N ILE A 983 4.27 -36.45 -3.51
CA ILE A 983 4.01 -37.86 -3.22
C ILE A 983 3.02 -38.42 -4.24
N PRO A 984 2.99 -39.76 -4.44
CA PRO A 984 2.01 -40.39 -5.31
C PRO A 984 0.57 -39.99 -4.98
N GLY A 985 -0.16 -39.54 -6.00
CA GLY A 985 -1.60 -39.31 -5.87
C GLY A 985 -2.41 -40.60 -5.91
N PHE A 986 -3.72 -40.47 -5.71
CA PHE A 986 -4.66 -41.61 -5.75
C PHE A 986 -4.86 -42.25 -7.14
N ALA A 987 -4.39 -41.61 -8.21
CA ALA A 987 -4.51 -42.10 -9.59
C ALA A 987 -3.26 -41.73 -10.41
N LYS A 988 -3.10 -42.41 -11.56
CA LYS A 988 -1.98 -42.14 -12.47
C LYS A 988 -2.08 -40.71 -13.02
N GLY A 989 -0.99 -39.96 -12.95
CA GLY A 989 -0.93 -38.54 -13.36
C GLY A 989 -1.28 -37.56 -12.23
N HIS A 990 -1.74 -38.06 -11.08
CA HIS A 990 -2.07 -37.22 -9.93
C HIS A 990 -0.89 -37.23 -8.94
N SER A 991 -0.70 -36.13 -8.22
CA SER A 991 0.30 -36.01 -7.15
C SER A 991 -0.29 -35.33 -5.93
N GLY A 992 0.01 -35.86 -4.74
CA GLY A 992 -0.12 -35.09 -3.50
C GLY A 992 1.16 -34.31 -3.22
N GLU A 993 1.09 -33.33 -2.32
CA GLU A 993 2.25 -32.65 -1.77
C GLU A 993 2.04 -32.45 -0.27
N VAL A 994 3.10 -32.61 0.51
CA VAL A 994 3.15 -32.15 1.90
C VAL A 994 4.20 -31.06 1.96
N TYR A 995 3.86 -29.94 2.57
CA TYR A 995 4.79 -28.83 2.72
C TYR A 995 4.83 -28.31 4.15
N PHE A 996 5.99 -27.80 4.48
CA PHE A 996 6.32 -27.15 5.73
C PHE A 996 7.04 -25.84 5.42
N MET A 997 6.57 -24.75 6.02
CA MET A 997 7.16 -23.43 5.85
C MET A 997 7.42 -22.84 7.23
N ILE A 998 8.55 -22.17 7.41
CA ILE A 998 8.84 -21.37 8.60
C ILE A 998 9.11 -19.95 8.14
N ASP A 999 8.26 -19.03 8.56
CA ASP A 999 8.51 -17.59 8.48
C ASP A 999 9.47 -17.19 9.59
N ASN A 1000 10.43 -16.33 9.26
CA ASN A 1000 11.42 -15.83 10.20
C ASN A 1000 12.21 -16.93 10.94
N PHE A 1001 12.60 -17.99 10.24
CA PHE A 1001 13.51 -19.05 10.68
C PHE A 1001 14.80 -18.53 11.34
N ALA A 1002 15.27 -17.34 11.00
CA ALA A 1002 16.40 -16.71 11.68
C ALA A 1002 16.14 -16.58 13.19
N ASN A 1003 14.91 -16.20 13.58
CA ASN A 1003 14.50 -16.09 14.97
C ASN A 1003 14.44 -17.45 15.69
N LEU A 1004 14.01 -18.51 14.99
CA LEU A 1004 14.04 -19.88 15.52
C LEU A 1004 15.47 -20.33 15.88
N LEU A 1005 16.47 -19.89 15.10
CA LEU A 1005 17.88 -20.20 15.36
C LEU A 1005 18.46 -19.35 16.50
N ASN A 1006 18.02 -18.10 16.63
CA ASN A 1006 18.43 -17.16 17.66
C ASN A 1006 17.33 -16.12 17.88
N SER A 1007 16.79 -16.04 19.10
CA SER A 1007 15.70 -15.13 19.47
C SER A 1007 16.03 -13.65 19.28
N ASP A 1008 17.31 -13.26 19.21
CA ASP A 1008 17.73 -11.89 18.93
C ASP A 1008 17.72 -11.54 17.42
N TRP A 1009 17.60 -12.54 16.55
CA TRP A 1009 17.52 -12.38 15.09
C TRP A 1009 16.06 -12.34 14.65
N GLY A 1010 15.78 -11.78 13.47
CA GLY A 1010 14.40 -11.71 12.98
C GLY A 1010 13.52 -10.68 13.68
N VAL A 1011 14.05 -9.97 14.67
CA VAL A 1011 13.29 -9.03 15.48
C VAL A 1011 13.17 -7.69 14.75
N GLU A 1012 11.94 -7.29 14.44
CA GLU A 1012 11.65 -5.98 13.87
C GLU A 1012 11.33 -4.97 14.99
N LYS A 1013 12.33 -4.16 15.32
CA LYS A 1013 12.20 -3.05 16.29
C LYS A 1013 11.80 -1.79 15.55
N ARG A 1014 10.75 -1.13 16.03
CA ARG A 1014 10.27 0.11 15.44
C ARG A 1014 9.90 1.16 16.47
N LEU A 1015 9.80 2.41 16.05
CA LEU A 1015 9.15 3.46 16.82
C LEU A 1015 7.63 3.46 16.57
N GLY A 1016 6.86 3.92 17.56
CA GLY A 1016 5.42 4.16 17.45
C GLY A 1016 5.10 5.19 16.36
N PHE A 1017 5.86 6.27 16.37
CA PHE A 1017 5.83 7.36 15.42
C PHE A 1017 7.25 7.61 14.93
N SER A 1018 7.43 8.27 13.78
CA SER A 1018 8.76 8.52 13.19
C SER A 1018 9.50 9.69 13.86
N ASP A 1019 9.21 9.97 15.12
CA ASP A 1019 9.79 11.05 15.93
C ASP A 1019 10.16 10.58 17.33
N GLN A 1020 11.13 11.26 17.94
CA GLN A 1020 11.56 11.06 19.31
C GLN A 1020 11.88 12.41 19.97
N ALA A 1021 11.04 12.84 20.92
CA ALA A 1021 11.25 14.10 21.62
C ALA A 1021 12.39 13.98 22.67
N VAL A 1022 13.42 14.82 22.54
CA VAL A 1022 14.62 14.78 23.41
C VAL A 1022 14.41 15.58 24.70
N TYR A 1023 13.67 16.69 24.63
CA TYR A 1023 13.30 17.57 25.74
C TYR A 1023 11.94 18.21 25.46
N ASP A 1024 11.36 18.93 26.43
CA ASP A 1024 10.17 19.76 26.22
C ASP A 1024 10.52 21.23 25.98
N PHE A 1025 9.84 21.82 25.02
CA PHE A 1025 9.88 23.24 24.77
C PHE A 1025 9.08 23.94 25.87
N GLY A 1026 9.77 24.71 26.72
CA GLY A 1026 9.19 25.46 27.84
C GLY A 1026 8.79 26.89 27.47
N GLY A 1027 8.69 27.19 26.18
CA GLY A 1027 8.36 28.52 25.65
C GLY A 1027 9.59 29.34 25.21
N LEU A 1028 9.34 30.60 24.91
CA LEU A 1028 10.37 31.61 24.62
C LEU A 1028 10.35 32.73 25.67
N ASP A 1029 11.52 33.25 26.00
CA ASP A 1029 11.58 34.48 26.81
C ASP A 1029 11.30 35.76 25.98
N ASP A 1030 11.27 36.92 26.65
CA ASP A 1030 11.04 38.23 26.01
C ASP A 1030 12.06 38.58 24.90
N GLN A 1031 13.20 37.91 24.86
CA GLN A 1031 14.25 38.06 23.84
C GLN A 1031 14.18 36.98 22.75
N GLY A 1032 13.20 36.08 22.81
CA GLY A 1032 13.02 34.96 21.89
C GLY A 1032 13.97 33.79 22.13
N ARG A 1033 14.66 33.72 23.29
CA ARG A 1033 15.56 32.61 23.63
C ARG A 1033 14.75 31.41 24.10
N TYR A 1034 15.23 30.21 23.78
CA TYR A 1034 14.61 28.94 24.20
C TYR A 1034 14.64 28.76 25.71
N ILE A 1035 13.50 28.33 26.25
CA ILE A 1035 13.40 27.71 27.58
C ILE A 1035 13.31 26.19 27.34
N ILE A 1036 14.24 25.44 27.93
CA ILE A 1036 14.37 24.00 27.72
C ILE A 1036 14.00 23.27 29.01
N ASP A 1037 12.91 22.51 28.97
CA ASP A 1037 12.36 21.80 30.12
C ASP A 1037 12.55 20.29 30.03
N SER A 1038 12.51 19.66 31.22
CA SER A 1038 12.50 18.20 31.31
C SER A 1038 11.25 17.66 30.63
N ARG A 1039 11.42 16.62 29.82
CA ARG A 1039 10.30 15.97 29.13
C ARG A 1039 9.23 15.54 30.13
N PHE A 1040 7.99 15.94 29.91
CA PHE A 1040 6.85 15.47 30.67
C PHE A 1040 6.79 13.95 30.63
N ASN A 1041 6.68 13.33 31.82
CA ASN A 1041 6.76 11.88 32.00
C ASN A 1041 8.09 11.25 31.54
N GLY A 1042 9.19 12.01 31.54
CA GLY A 1042 10.55 11.56 31.25
C GLY A 1042 10.84 11.39 29.77
N ALA A 1043 12.13 11.46 29.42
CA ALA A 1043 12.61 11.28 28.05
C ALA A 1043 12.77 9.79 27.71
N ASP A 1044 12.64 9.45 26.42
CA ASP A 1044 13.10 8.18 25.87
C ASP A 1044 14.09 8.50 24.75
N VAL A 1045 15.27 7.91 24.81
CA VAL A 1045 16.38 8.20 23.89
C VAL A 1045 16.70 7.00 22.99
N ARG A 1046 15.90 5.94 23.07
CA ARG A 1046 16.04 4.76 22.22
C ARG A 1046 15.56 5.08 20.80
N ASN A 1047 16.14 4.39 19.84
CA ASN A 1047 15.72 4.42 18.44
C ASN A 1047 14.64 3.37 18.11
N TYR A 1048 13.92 2.88 19.12
CA TYR A 1048 12.74 2.01 18.99
C TYR A 1048 11.94 2.07 20.29
N SER A 1049 10.61 1.90 20.17
CA SER A 1049 9.68 1.94 21.30
C SER A 1049 8.76 0.72 21.36
N GLN A 1050 8.77 -0.12 20.33
CA GLN A 1050 7.92 -1.30 20.21
C GLN A 1050 8.61 -2.39 19.37
N TYR A 1051 8.20 -3.63 19.62
CA TYR A 1051 8.49 -4.79 18.78
C TYR A 1051 7.30 -5.03 17.87
N GLN A 1052 7.54 -5.31 16.58
CA GLN A 1052 6.45 -5.70 15.69
C GLN A 1052 6.16 -7.19 15.88
N THR A 1053 5.11 -7.49 16.65
CA THR A 1053 4.85 -8.84 17.15
C THR A 1053 4.60 -9.85 16.03
N SER A 1054 3.84 -9.46 15.01
CA SER A 1054 3.46 -10.30 13.87
C SER A 1054 4.64 -10.78 13.01
N SER A 1055 5.81 -10.13 13.10
CA SER A 1055 6.98 -10.45 12.27
C SER A 1055 8.26 -10.73 13.07
N SER A 1056 8.23 -10.63 14.40
CA SER A 1056 9.43 -10.73 15.24
C SER A 1056 9.68 -12.12 15.80
N ALA A 1057 8.66 -12.98 15.87
CA ALA A 1057 8.83 -14.39 16.19
C ALA A 1057 8.83 -15.25 14.93
N TRP A 1058 9.42 -16.45 15.03
CA TRP A 1058 9.24 -17.47 14.02
C TRP A 1058 7.84 -18.08 14.10
N GLN A 1059 7.26 -18.40 12.94
CA GLN A 1059 5.99 -19.10 12.84
C GLN A 1059 6.06 -20.17 11.77
N ALA A 1060 5.47 -21.34 12.02
CA ALA A 1060 5.44 -22.41 11.04
C ALA A 1060 4.02 -22.66 10.50
N LYS A 1061 3.96 -23.04 9.23
CA LYS A 1061 2.76 -23.53 8.55
C LYS A 1061 3.01 -24.94 8.04
N ILE A 1062 2.04 -25.82 8.31
CA ILE A 1062 1.99 -27.17 7.75
C ILE A 1062 0.80 -27.24 6.82
N GLY A 1063 1.01 -27.78 5.62
CA GLY A 1063 -0.07 -27.96 4.69
C GLY A 1063 0.08 -29.19 3.80
N VAL A 1064 -1.04 -29.52 3.16
CA VAL A 1064 -1.15 -30.58 2.17
C VAL A 1064 -1.82 -30.02 0.93
N SER A 1065 -1.40 -30.50 -0.24
CA SER A 1065 -2.07 -30.20 -1.50
C SER A 1065 -2.22 -31.46 -2.36
N TYR A 1066 -3.11 -31.37 -3.34
CA TYR A 1066 -3.36 -32.41 -4.31
C TYR A 1066 -3.57 -31.78 -5.68
N LYS A 1067 -2.97 -32.33 -6.73
CA LYS A 1067 -3.10 -31.82 -8.10
C LYS A 1067 -3.16 -32.93 -9.15
N PHE A 1068 -3.79 -32.64 -10.29
CA PHE A 1068 -3.76 -33.45 -11.51
C PHE A 1068 -3.99 -32.61 -12.76
#